data_AF-A0A839F9E1-F1
#
_entry.id   AF-A0A839F9E1-F1
#
_cell.length_a   1.000
_cell.length_b   1.000
_cell.length_c   1.000
_cell.angle_alpha   90.00
_cell.angle_beta   90.00
_cell.angle_gamma   90.00
#
_symmetry.space_group_name_H-M   'P 1'
#
loop_
_entity.id
_entity.type
_entity.pdbx_description
1 polymer ?
#
loop_
_entity_poly.entity_id
_entity_poly.type
_entity_poly.pdbx_seq_one_letter_code
_entity_poly.pdbx_strand_id
1 'polypeptide(L)'
;MPSIRLLVATLAMLVATAAGAAVHATAETAEFGRLLSKADVAFVDAAGGNSTRAYDVAAIELLRQRVLADEASSSGVRRIAAGALIESYLEAGLDEAALQLYESLTPVARDEVTSGALVSATISPKTVILVSPQEVAGDLAVAYAERSRADAVPALLERALRPVDAGGNEDDFGVTERSKLIGRCASALVHADGATDWFRWLLGDDPQRLSSCWTASKARSYERRALRALDESALPAAWRGVAMTASAPADGIVQRGAAIDLALRDLPGWTARIEQLQAQLSALDASDARWIEREYHAADFGPERQDRANRPPASERDSALAAQLRRRLAAPLADPYRVKALGKSAPGRTTAPANAACGALRCADSGDARWELLASDDYDPTGEVPAPGFWLARTDADASRHAYYLGLKEHVPFELVDGHPLSIADGMLRLVVRKAAIDPGSVTFPPVGLALQRDAAPQELSAPIADITRDSDGDGLTDLAEQQLLLDPGNADTDGDGIRDGDDSLPNVANAASGGVANRAWATALRFATHLPDLAISTFVPGSSTFARRRSGDERTLYVTADPQSFVGISSGRRIIVLPISLDASLLRQHPSFALLMPMRVDLRMLDATHAEFVYDQGWSGGRCALDLRDGEWRIATLSFWVT
;
A
#
# COMPACT_ATOMS: atom_id res chain seq x y z
N MET A 1 19.23 -7.67 8.68
CA MET A 1 18.79 -8.84 9.49
C MET A 1 20.01 -9.59 9.99
N PRO A 2 20.06 -10.02 11.27
CA PRO A 2 21.01 -11.05 11.71
C PRO A 2 20.72 -12.35 10.97
N SER A 3 21.74 -13.11 10.60
CA SER A 3 21.60 -14.53 10.21
C SER A 3 20.80 -15.22 11.33
N ILE A 4 19.55 -15.64 11.08
CA ILE A 4 18.61 -16.09 12.14
C ILE A 4 19.14 -17.30 12.92
N ARG A 5 20.07 -18.09 12.37
CA ARG A 5 20.71 -19.19 13.10
C ARG A 5 21.80 -18.77 14.08
N LEU A 6 22.14 -17.47 14.11
CA LEU A 6 22.95 -16.87 15.15
C LEU A 6 22.26 -15.76 15.94
N LEU A 7 20.93 -15.76 15.87
CA LEU A 7 20.10 -15.32 16.99
C LEU A 7 19.92 -16.44 18.04
N VAL A 8 20.57 -17.59 17.87
CA VAL A 8 20.59 -18.66 18.89
C VAL A 8 21.50 -18.32 20.08
N ALA A 9 22.46 -17.40 19.94
CA ALA A 9 23.36 -17.07 21.04
C ALA A 9 22.74 -16.22 22.17
N THR A 10 21.72 -15.40 21.89
CA THR A 10 21.15 -14.50 22.92
C THR A 10 19.92 -15.09 23.61
N LEU A 11 19.10 -15.89 22.92
CA LEU A 11 17.97 -16.60 23.54
C LEU A 11 18.39 -17.88 24.28
N ALA A 12 19.50 -18.52 23.90
CA ALA A 12 20.05 -19.67 24.61
C ALA A 12 20.38 -19.35 26.08
N MET A 13 20.79 -18.12 26.41
CA MET A 13 21.02 -17.73 27.81
C MET A 13 19.72 -17.56 28.62
N LEU A 14 18.62 -17.14 27.99
CA LEU A 14 17.35 -16.87 28.70
C LEU A 14 16.50 -18.12 28.92
N VAL A 15 16.61 -19.12 28.03
CA VAL A 15 15.86 -20.39 28.17
C VAL A 15 16.66 -21.44 28.94
N ALA A 16 17.98 -21.56 28.72
CA ALA A 16 18.80 -22.55 29.45
C ALA A 16 19.01 -22.22 30.94
N THR A 17 18.77 -20.97 31.35
CA THR A 17 18.73 -20.61 32.78
C THR A 17 17.36 -20.83 33.43
N ALA A 18 16.29 -20.99 32.63
CA ALA A 18 14.92 -21.15 33.12
C ALA A 18 14.41 -22.61 33.10
N ALA A 19 14.93 -23.46 32.20
CA ALA A 19 14.63 -24.88 32.15
C ALA A 19 15.94 -25.65 32.00
N GLY A 20 16.25 -26.52 32.95
CA GLY A 20 17.44 -27.39 32.91
C GLY A 20 17.39 -28.44 31.80
N ALA A 21 17.32 -28.02 30.54
CA ALA A 21 17.37 -28.86 29.36
C ALA A 21 18.84 -29.17 29.03
N ALA A 22 19.21 -30.44 29.14
CA ALA A 22 20.52 -30.92 28.72
C ALA A 22 20.60 -30.88 27.18
N VAL A 23 21.51 -30.08 26.63
CA VAL A 23 21.89 -30.17 25.21
C VAL A 23 22.39 -31.60 24.96
N HIS A 24 21.66 -32.39 24.18
CA HIS A 24 22.00 -33.79 23.94
C HIS A 24 23.36 -33.90 23.22
N ALA A 25 24.35 -34.51 23.87
CA ALA A 25 25.63 -34.82 23.25
C ALA A 25 25.45 -35.97 22.25
N THR A 26 25.53 -35.64 20.95
CA THR A 26 25.48 -36.63 19.85
C THR A 26 26.86 -37.26 19.61
N ALA A 27 26.92 -38.39 18.90
CA ALA A 27 28.21 -38.99 18.51
C ALA A 27 29.02 -38.03 17.62
N GLU A 28 28.31 -37.27 16.78
CA GLU A 28 28.83 -36.24 15.88
C GLU A 28 29.42 -35.06 16.67
N THR A 29 28.82 -34.67 17.79
CA THR A 29 29.35 -33.63 18.70
C THR A 29 30.74 -34.00 19.22
N ALA A 30 30.91 -35.25 19.66
CA ALA A 30 32.20 -35.74 20.14
C ALA A 30 33.26 -35.81 19.01
N GLU A 31 32.83 -36.12 17.79
CA GLU A 31 33.70 -36.18 16.62
C GLU A 31 34.16 -34.79 16.16
N PHE A 32 33.26 -33.81 16.05
CA PHE A 32 33.65 -32.42 15.80
C PHE A 32 34.62 -31.88 16.86
N GLY A 33 34.39 -32.20 18.14
CA GLY A 33 35.31 -31.83 19.22
C GLY A 33 36.73 -32.41 19.08
N ARG A 34 36.90 -33.54 18.37
CA ARG A 34 38.23 -34.09 18.03
C ARG A 34 38.84 -33.44 16.79
N LEU A 35 38.02 -33.05 15.82
CA LEU A 35 38.46 -32.53 14.53
C LEU A 35 38.88 -31.06 14.58
N LEU A 36 38.32 -30.28 15.50
CA LEU A 36 38.49 -28.83 15.55
C LEU A 36 39.54 -28.43 16.59
N SER A 37 40.48 -27.58 16.17
CA SER A 37 41.40 -26.92 17.08
C SER A 37 40.69 -25.82 17.87
N LYS A 38 41.35 -25.34 18.94
CA LYS A 38 40.84 -24.18 19.70
C LYS A 38 40.66 -22.93 18.83
N ALA A 39 41.53 -22.74 17.83
CA ALA A 39 41.43 -21.63 16.89
C ALA A 39 40.24 -21.80 15.94
N ASP A 40 39.98 -23.03 15.47
CA ASP A 40 38.83 -23.33 14.61
C ASP A 40 37.51 -23.06 15.37
N VAL A 41 37.39 -23.54 16.62
CA VAL A 41 36.21 -23.30 17.46
C VAL A 41 36.03 -21.82 17.77
N ALA A 42 37.11 -21.10 18.09
CA ALA A 42 37.06 -19.66 18.36
C ALA A 42 36.62 -18.86 17.12
N PHE A 43 37.09 -19.23 15.93
CA PHE A 43 36.68 -18.58 14.68
C PHE A 43 35.20 -18.86 14.38
N VAL A 44 34.76 -20.11 14.50
CA VAL A 44 33.35 -20.50 14.27
C VAL A 44 32.40 -19.79 15.25
N ASP A 45 32.76 -19.72 16.54
CA ASP A 45 31.99 -18.99 17.56
C ASP A 45 31.94 -17.48 17.29
N ALA A 46 33.03 -16.89 16.79
CA ALA A 46 33.16 -15.45 16.58
C ALA A 46 32.54 -14.98 15.25
N ALA A 47 32.69 -15.78 14.18
CA ALA A 47 31.91 -15.64 12.96
C ALA A 47 30.42 -15.70 13.29
N GLY A 48 30.08 -16.51 14.29
CA GLY A 48 28.74 -16.60 14.76
C GLY A 48 28.13 -15.29 15.31
N GLY A 49 27.24 -14.67 14.52
CA GLY A 49 26.25 -13.69 14.98
C GLY A 49 26.57 -12.23 14.72
N ASN A 50 26.05 -11.72 13.60
CA ASN A 50 26.29 -10.38 13.09
C ASN A 50 27.73 -10.12 12.61
N SER A 51 28.51 -11.16 12.31
CA SER A 51 29.65 -10.99 11.41
C SER A 51 29.13 -10.92 9.96
N THR A 52 29.90 -10.35 9.03
CA THR A 52 29.49 -10.30 7.61
C THR A 52 29.26 -11.73 7.05
N ARG A 53 28.34 -11.90 6.09
CA ARG A 53 28.00 -13.20 5.44
C ARG A 53 29.23 -14.00 4.98
N ALA A 54 30.30 -13.31 4.61
CA ALA A 54 31.56 -13.94 4.22
C ALA A 54 32.21 -14.74 5.36
N TYR A 55 32.14 -14.27 6.61
CA TYR A 55 32.67 -14.98 7.77
C TYR A 55 31.81 -16.21 8.13
N ASP A 56 30.48 -16.10 8.03
CA ASP A 56 29.57 -17.24 8.23
C ASP A 56 29.89 -18.37 7.22
N VAL A 57 29.98 -18.03 5.93
CA VAL A 57 30.35 -18.99 4.88
C VAL A 57 31.75 -19.55 5.12
N ALA A 58 32.73 -18.70 5.42
CA ALA A 58 34.11 -19.14 5.67
C ALA A 58 34.23 -20.06 6.89
N ALA A 59 33.45 -19.82 7.96
CA ALA A 59 33.42 -20.68 9.13
C ALA A 59 32.91 -22.09 8.79
N ILE A 60 31.86 -22.20 7.97
CA ILE A 60 31.33 -23.49 7.55
C ILE A 60 32.24 -24.17 6.50
N GLU A 61 32.88 -23.41 5.60
CA GLU A 61 33.91 -23.92 4.70
C GLU A 61 35.09 -24.52 5.49
N LEU A 62 35.52 -23.85 6.58
CA LEU A 62 36.57 -24.35 7.48
C LEU A 62 36.17 -25.67 8.12
N LEU A 63 34.96 -25.75 8.68
CA LEU A 63 34.46 -26.98 9.27
C LEU A 63 34.47 -28.14 8.26
N ARG A 64 33.97 -27.89 7.06
CA ARG A 64 33.99 -28.89 5.99
C ARG A 64 35.41 -29.28 5.60
N GLN A 65 36.35 -28.34 5.53
CA GLN A 65 37.74 -28.64 5.23
C GLN A 65 38.35 -29.60 6.28
N ARG A 66 38.07 -29.37 7.57
CA ARG A 66 38.56 -30.25 8.66
C ARG A 66 37.97 -31.66 8.57
N VAL A 67 36.68 -31.77 8.27
CA VAL A 67 36.00 -33.05 8.07
C VAL A 67 36.52 -33.82 6.85
N LEU A 68 36.85 -33.12 5.76
CA LEU A 68 37.38 -33.76 4.55
C LEU A 68 38.85 -34.18 4.70
N ALA A 69 39.61 -33.50 5.55
CA ALA A 69 41.02 -33.82 5.82
C ALA A 69 41.19 -35.10 6.66
N ASP A 70 40.17 -35.52 7.39
CA ASP A 70 40.17 -36.76 8.16
C ASP A 70 39.41 -37.87 7.42
N GLU A 71 40.12 -38.88 6.92
CA GLU A 71 39.51 -40.03 6.23
C GLU A 71 38.61 -40.85 7.16
N ALA A 72 38.88 -40.84 8.47
CA ALA A 72 38.10 -41.56 9.47
C ALA A 72 36.76 -40.90 9.81
N SER A 73 36.51 -39.69 9.32
CA SER A 73 35.28 -38.95 9.63
C SER A 73 34.03 -39.70 9.17
N SER A 74 33.07 -39.82 10.08
CA SER A 74 31.80 -40.53 9.85
C SER A 74 30.96 -39.90 8.74
N SER A 75 30.07 -40.70 8.13
CA SER A 75 29.10 -40.20 7.15
C SER A 75 28.18 -39.14 7.75
N GLY A 76 27.82 -39.24 9.04
CA GLY A 76 27.01 -38.26 9.76
C GLY A 76 27.65 -36.87 9.81
N VAL A 77 28.92 -36.79 10.20
CA VAL A 77 29.67 -35.52 10.23
C VAL A 77 29.90 -34.95 8.84
N ARG A 78 30.17 -35.80 7.83
CA ARG A 78 30.29 -35.39 6.42
C ARG A 78 28.98 -34.81 5.88
N ARG A 79 27.84 -35.42 6.22
CA ARG A 79 26.50 -34.96 5.86
C ARG A 79 26.19 -33.59 6.50
N ILE A 80 26.43 -33.44 7.80
CA ILE A 80 26.23 -32.16 8.52
C ILE A 80 27.06 -31.05 7.88
N ALA A 81 28.35 -31.29 7.64
CA ALA A 81 29.24 -30.29 7.05
C ALA A 81 28.88 -29.93 5.60
N ALA A 82 28.43 -30.88 4.78
CA ALA A 82 27.98 -30.58 3.42
C ALA A 82 26.65 -29.81 3.42
N GLY A 83 25.66 -30.27 4.17
CA GLY A 83 24.34 -29.64 4.21
C GLY A 83 24.40 -28.22 4.76
N ALA A 84 25.13 -28.01 5.85
CA ALA A 84 25.33 -26.67 6.41
C ALA A 84 26.02 -25.72 5.42
N LEU A 85 26.97 -26.20 4.62
CA LEU A 85 27.66 -25.36 3.64
C LEU A 85 26.77 -25.03 2.43
N ILE A 86 25.99 -26.00 1.96
CA ILE A 86 24.99 -25.78 0.89
C ILE A 86 24.00 -24.70 1.34
N GLU A 87 23.43 -24.83 2.54
CA GLU A 87 22.56 -23.82 3.11
C GLU A 87 23.27 -22.47 3.23
N SER A 88 24.51 -22.43 3.72
CA SER A 88 25.26 -21.19 3.89
C SER A 88 25.53 -20.48 2.56
N TYR A 89 25.79 -21.21 1.48
CA TYR A 89 25.93 -20.63 0.15
C TYR A 89 24.61 -20.09 -0.40
N LEU A 90 23.52 -20.87 -0.29
CA LEU A 90 22.18 -20.45 -0.72
C LEU A 90 21.70 -19.23 0.09
N GLU A 91 22.01 -19.18 1.39
CA GLU A 91 21.79 -18.03 2.27
C GLU A 91 22.52 -16.78 1.81
N ALA A 92 23.73 -16.96 1.30
CA ALA A 92 24.57 -15.88 0.84
C ALA A 92 24.20 -15.40 -0.57
N GLY A 93 23.34 -16.11 -1.30
CA GLY A 93 23.03 -15.87 -2.71
C GLY A 93 24.09 -16.41 -3.68
N LEU A 94 24.94 -17.33 -3.20
CA LEU A 94 26.00 -17.98 -3.96
C LEU A 94 25.48 -19.29 -4.59
N ASP A 95 24.39 -19.21 -5.35
CA ASP A 95 23.65 -20.39 -5.83
C ASP A 95 24.53 -21.35 -6.64
N GLU A 96 25.39 -20.83 -7.52
CA GLU A 96 26.30 -21.68 -8.30
C GLU A 96 27.30 -22.42 -7.41
N ALA A 97 27.78 -21.82 -6.33
CA ALA A 97 28.67 -22.50 -5.40
C ALA A 97 27.94 -23.62 -4.64
N ALA A 98 26.68 -23.39 -4.26
CA ALA A 98 25.82 -24.40 -3.65
C ALA A 98 25.53 -25.57 -4.60
N LEU A 99 25.15 -25.27 -5.85
CA LEU A 99 24.87 -26.26 -6.88
C LEU A 99 26.11 -27.08 -7.22
N GLN A 100 27.27 -26.44 -7.45
CA GLN A 100 28.54 -27.13 -7.70
C GLN A 100 28.93 -28.03 -6.53
N LEU A 101 28.76 -27.56 -5.29
CA LEU A 101 29.02 -28.38 -4.11
C LEU A 101 28.09 -29.60 -4.09
N TYR A 102 26.79 -29.42 -4.26
CA TYR A 102 25.82 -30.52 -4.29
C TYR A 102 26.13 -31.54 -5.40
N GLU A 103 26.47 -31.06 -6.60
CA GLU A 103 26.84 -31.88 -7.75
C GLU A 103 28.18 -32.58 -7.58
N SER A 104 29.10 -32.07 -6.75
CA SER A 104 30.35 -32.76 -6.44
C SER A 104 30.18 -33.96 -5.50
N LEU A 105 29.05 -34.05 -4.78
CA LEU A 105 28.79 -35.13 -3.83
C LEU A 105 28.48 -36.45 -4.56
N THR A 106 28.85 -37.56 -3.92
CA THR A 106 28.46 -38.91 -4.38
C THR A 106 26.93 -39.04 -4.34
N PRO A 107 26.33 -39.96 -5.13
CA PRO A 107 24.87 -40.15 -5.13
C PRO A 107 24.29 -40.42 -3.75
N VAL A 108 25.00 -41.20 -2.92
CA VAL A 108 24.61 -41.48 -1.52
C VAL A 108 24.63 -40.20 -0.69
N ALA A 109 25.71 -39.41 -0.77
CA ALA A 109 25.81 -38.16 -0.01
C ALA A 109 24.78 -37.11 -0.46
N ARG A 110 24.42 -37.07 -1.76
CA ARG A 110 23.34 -36.18 -2.25
C ARG A 110 21.99 -36.55 -1.65
N ASP A 111 21.71 -37.84 -1.54
CA ASP A 111 20.46 -38.33 -0.94
C ASP A 111 20.44 -38.02 0.57
N GLU A 112 21.55 -38.24 1.27
CA GLU A 112 21.69 -37.94 2.69
C GLU A 112 21.50 -36.45 3.02
N VAL A 113 22.00 -35.52 2.19
CA VAL A 113 21.85 -34.08 2.46
C VAL A 113 20.50 -33.50 2.04
N THR A 114 19.68 -34.24 1.26
CA THR A 114 18.36 -33.79 0.79
C THR A 114 17.20 -34.65 1.30
N SER A 115 17.46 -35.68 2.08
CA SER A 115 16.43 -36.56 2.65
C SER A 115 16.81 -37.16 4.01
N GLY A 116 15.82 -37.68 4.72
CA GLY A 116 16.01 -38.32 6.03
C GLY A 116 15.76 -37.37 7.21
N ALA A 117 16.30 -37.74 8.37
CA ALA A 117 16.09 -37.02 9.63
C ALA A 117 16.93 -35.74 9.75
N LEU A 118 16.49 -34.84 10.64
CA LEU A 118 17.27 -33.71 11.09
C LEU A 118 18.61 -34.18 11.67
N VAL A 119 19.67 -33.45 11.38
CA VAL A 119 21.01 -33.73 11.91
C VAL A 119 21.56 -32.51 12.62
N SER A 120 22.17 -32.74 13.78
CA SER A 120 22.71 -31.68 14.62
C SER A 120 24.07 -32.05 15.21
N ALA A 121 24.90 -31.02 15.43
CA ALA A 121 26.15 -31.14 16.16
C ALA A 121 26.42 -29.88 16.97
N THR A 122 26.79 -30.06 18.23
CA THR A 122 27.23 -28.96 19.10
C THR A 122 28.73 -28.75 18.91
N ILE A 123 29.13 -27.59 18.43
CA ILE A 123 30.54 -27.22 18.24
C ILE A 123 31.10 -26.62 19.53
N SER A 124 30.29 -25.80 20.20
CA SER A 124 30.60 -25.19 21.49
C SER A 124 29.29 -24.92 22.25
N PRO A 125 29.34 -24.53 23.53
CA PRO A 125 28.15 -24.06 24.25
C PRO A 125 27.44 -22.87 23.58
N LYS A 126 28.09 -22.17 22.64
CA LYS A 126 27.56 -21.01 21.92
C LYS A 126 27.09 -21.35 20.50
N THR A 127 27.55 -22.48 19.94
CA THR A 127 27.37 -22.80 18.53
C THR A 127 26.88 -24.23 18.34
N VAL A 128 25.67 -24.34 17.80
CA VAL A 128 25.04 -25.60 17.38
C VAL A 128 24.75 -25.51 15.90
N ILE A 129 25.16 -26.51 15.14
CA ILE A 129 24.80 -26.67 13.73
C ILE A 129 23.61 -27.62 13.67
N LEU A 130 22.55 -27.17 13.02
CA LEU A 130 21.34 -27.94 12.79
C LEU A 130 20.99 -27.82 11.31
N VAL A 131 20.85 -28.95 10.63
CA VAL A 131 20.58 -29.00 9.18
C VAL A 131 19.31 -29.80 8.93
N SER A 132 18.43 -29.25 8.09
CA SER A 132 17.23 -29.92 7.64
C SER A 132 17.37 -30.35 6.18
N PRO A 133 17.41 -31.65 5.88
CA PRO A 133 17.52 -32.12 4.50
C PRO A 133 16.37 -31.65 3.60
N GLN A 134 15.18 -31.50 4.16
CA GLN A 134 13.99 -31.02 3.45
C GLN A 134 14.11 -29.52 3.11
N GLU A 135 14.75 -28.72 3.97
CA GLU A 135 15.06 -27.31 3.66
C GLU A 135 16.09 -27.21 2.55
N VAL A 136 17.19 -27.98 2.67
CA VAL A 136 18.23 -28.08 1.63
C VAL A 136 17.61 -28.46 0.28
N ALA A 137 16.68 -29.43 0.25
CA ALA A 137 16.01 -29.85 -0.97
C ALA A 137 15.14 -28.74 -1.58
N GLY A 138 14.39 -28.00 -0.76
CA GLY A 138 13.55 -26.89 -1.21
C GLY A 138 14.37 -25.73 -1.78
N ASP A 139 15.42 -25.32 -1.05
CA ASP A 139 16.30 -24.23 -1.48
C ASP A 139 17.08 -24.60 -2.76
N LEU A 140 17.55 -25.85 -2.88
CA LEU A 140 18.18 -26.34 -4.11
C LEU A 140 17.19 -26.38 -5.29
N ALA A 141 15.93 -26.76 -5.07
CA ALA A 141 14.93 -26.78 -6.15
C ALA A 141 14.72 -25.38 -6.75
N VAL A 142 14.67 -24.34 -5.89
CA VAL A 142 14.58 -22.94 -6.32
C VAL A 142 15.84 -22.53 -7.07
N ALA A 143 17.04 -22.83 -6.55
CA ALA A 143 18.30 -22.51 -7.21
C ALA A 143 18.43 -23.19 -8.59
N TYR A 144 18.05 -24.46 -8.72
CA TYR A 144 18.02 -25.18 -9.99
C TYR A 144 17.05 -24.53 -11.00
N ALA A 145 15.87 -24.12 -10.54
CA ALA A 145 14.87 -23.45 -11.37
C ALA A 145 15.35 -22.07 -11.86
N GLU A 146 15.93 -21.23 -10.98
CA GLU A 146 16.44 -19.89 -11.33
C GLU A 146 17.61 -19.95 -12.32
N ARG A 147 18.36 -21.07 -12.33
CA ARG A 147 19.44 -21.32 -13.30
C ARG A 147 18.98 -22.03 -14.56
N SER A 148 17.67 -22.17 -14.78
CA SER A 148 17.08 -22.87 -15.92
C SER A 148 17.56 -24.33 -16.07
N ARG A 149 17.87 -24.99 -14.94
CA ARG A 149 18.31 -26.39 -14.88
C ARG A 149 17.17 -27.27 -14.34
N ALA A 150 16.14 -27.48 -15.16
CA ALA A 150 14.85 -28.03 -14.71
C ALA A 150 14.86 -29.51 -14.31
N ASP A 151 15.83 -30.30 -14.76
CA ASP A 151 15.79 -31.77 -14.68
C ASP A 151 15.77 -32.31 -13.24
N ALA A 152 16.41 -31.61 -12.30
CA ALA A 152 16.50 -32.00 -10.89
C ALA A 152 15.35 -31.46 -10.03
N VAL A 153 14.61 -30.47 -10.53
CA VAL A 153 13.64 -29.69 -9.76
C VAL A 153 12.46 -30.55 -9.23
N PRO A 154 11.82 -31.43 -10.03
CA PRO A 154 10.70 -32.23 -9.53
C PRO A 154 11.11 -33.16 -8.36
N ALA A 155 12.27 -33.81 -8.47
CA ALA A 155 12.77 -34.72 -7.44
C ALA A 155 13.14 -34.00 -6.14
N LEU A 156 13.72 -32.79 -6.23
CA LEU A 156 14.05 -31.97 -5.08
C LEU A 156 12.79 -31.42 -4.38
N LEU A 157 11.78 -31.00 -5.15
CA LEU A 157 10.50 -30.57 -4.57
C LEU A 157 9.75 -31.71 -3.89
N GLU A 158 9.77 -32.90 -4.49
CA GLU A 158 9.19 -34.08 -3.84
C GLU A 158 9.84 -34.34 -2.48
N ARG A 159 11.18 -34.27 -2.41
CA ARG A 159 11.93 -34.43 -1.16
C ARG A 159 11.63 -33.32 -0.15
N ALA A 160 11.54 -32.07 -0.60
CA ALA A 160 11.25 -30.92 0.26
C ALA A 160 9.86 -30.97 0.90
N LEU A 161 8.89 -31.60 0.23
CA LEU A 161 7.52 -31.76 0.71
C LEU A 161 7.31 -32.97 1.62
N ARG A 162 8.33 -33.82 1.82
CA ARG A 162 8.21 -34.97 2.73
C ARG A 162 8.13 -34.50 4.20
N PRO A 163 7.41 -35.23 5.06
CA PRO A 163 7.45 -34.99 6.50
C PRO A 163 8.88 -34.99 7.04
N VAL A 164 9.18 -34.05 7.92
CA VAL A 164 10.48 -33.96 8.58
C VAL A 164 10.50 -34.94 9.74
N ASP A 165 11.48 -35.83 9.74
CA ASP A 165 11.76 -36.71 10.87
C ASP A 165 12.68 -35.97 11.84
N ALA A 166 12.18 -35.69 13.05
CA ALA A 166 12.93 -34.98 14.08
C ALA A 166 14.13 -35.78 14.61
N GLY A 167 14.24 -37.08 14.30
CA GLY A 167 15.41 -37.90 14.60
C GLY A 167 15.70 -38.08 16.10
N GLY A 168 14.69 -37.87 16.95
CA GLY A 168 14.84 -37.91 18.42
C GLY A 168 15.30 -36.59 19.06
N ASN A 169 15.50 -35.52 18.29
CA ASN A 169 15.59 -34.17 18.85
C ASN A 169 14.18 -33.72 19.28
N GLU A 170 14.03 -33.05 20.43
CA GLU A 170 12.81 -32.26 20.67
C GLU A 170 12.66 -31.28 19.49
N ASP A 171 11.44 -30.96 19.05
CA ASP A 171 11.18 -29.94 18.01
C ASP A 171 11.46 -28.51 18.56
N ASP A 172 12.55 -28.40 19.31
CA ASP A 172 13.17 -27.17 19.73
C ASP A 172 13.42 -26.33 18.49
N PHE A 173 13.03 -25.06 18.58
CA PHE A 173 13.19 -24.04 17.53
C PHE A 173 12.24 -24.16 16.32
N GLY A 174 11.26 -25.08 16.33
CA GLY A 174 10.17 -25.17 15.34
C GLY A 174 10.65 -25.51 13.92
N VAL A 175 11.73 -26.28 13.80
CA VAL A 175 12.38 -26.60 12.52
C VAL A 175 11.50 -27.51 11.68
N THR A 176 10.75 -28.42 12.28
CA THR A 176 9.83 -29.31 11.56
C THR A 176 8.75 -28.52 10.82
N GLU A 177 8.11 -27.56 11.48
CA GLU A 177 7.08 -26.70 10.88
C GLU A 177 7.67 -25.76 9.83
N ARG A 178 8.88 -25.25 10.06
CA ARG A 178 9.61 -24.40 9.10
C ARG A 178 9.97 -25.15 7.82
N SER A 179 10.45 -26.38 7.94
CA SER A 179 10.84 -27.21 6.80
C SER A 179 9.63 -27.61 5.94
N LYS A 180 8.50 -27.98 6.56
CA LYS A 180 7.23 -28.24 5.84
C LYS A 180 6.76 -27.05 5.03
N LEU A 181 6.97 -25.87 5.59
CA LEU A 181 6.63 -24.63 4.95
C LEU A 181 7.57 -24.29 3.80
N ILE A 182 8.88 -24.47 3.98
CA ILE A 182 9.90 -24.31 2.95
C ILE A 182 9.56 -25.14 1.71
N GLY A 183 9.23 -26.42 1.88
CA GLY A 183 8.82 -27.27 0.75
C GLY A 183 7.61 -26.71 -0.01
N ARG A 184 6.60 -26.20 0.70
CA ARG A 184 5.41 -25.59 0.09
C ARG A 184 5.73 -24.29 -0.63
N CYS A 185 6.55 -23.42 -0.04
CA CYS A 185 6.93 -22.16 -0.67
C CYS A 185 7.79 -22.42 -1.92
N ALA A 186 8.79 -23.32 -1.84
CA ALA A 186 9.60 -23.72 -2.99
C ALA A 186 8.74 -24.30 -4.13
N SER A 187 7.78 -25.16 -3.81
CA SER A 187 6.86 -25.72 -4.81
C SER A 187 6.02 -24.63 -5.49
N ALA A 188 5.48 -23.68 -4.71
CA ALA A 188 4.71 -22.57 -5.25
C ALA A 188 5.57 -21.66 -6.15
N LEU A 189 6.82 -21.39 -5.74
CA LEU A 189 7.75 -20.53 -6.48
C LEU A 189 8.21 -21.12 -7.82
N VAL A 190 8.39 -22.44 -7.87
CA VAL A 190 8.78 -23.14 -9.10
C VAL A 190 7.61 -23.30 -10.06
N HIS A 191 6.40 -23.55 -9.56
CA HIS A 191 5.22 -23.88 -10.39
C HIS A 191 4.32 -22.68 -10.71
N ALA A 192 4.46 -21.55 -10.02
CA ALA A 192 3.82 -20.32 -10.44
C ALA A 192 4.48 -19.85 -11.75
N ASP A 193 3.68 -19.74 -12.82
CA ASP A 193 4.07 -19.31 -14.17
C ASP A 193 4.40 -17.79 -14.21
N GLY A 194 5.18 -17.30 -13.23
CA GLY A 194 5.06 -15.97 -12.65
C GLY A 194 6.37 -15.18 -12.57
N ALA A 195 7.23 -15.28 -13.58
CA ALA A 195 8.39 -14.39 -13.71
C ALA A 195 8.04 -12.92 -14.06
N THR A 196 6.78 -12.49 -13.92
CA THR A 196 6.35 -11.14 -14.31
C THR A 196 5.85 -10.23 -13.19
N ASP A 197 5.59 -10.70 -11.97
CA ASP A 197 5.20 -9.78 -10.88
C ASP A 197 5.52 -10.32 -9.48
N TRP A 198 6.82 -10.31 -9.14
CA TRP A 198 7.33 -10.80 -7.86
C TRP A 198 6.98 -9.89 -6.67
N PHE A 199 6.65 -8.61 -6.91
CA PHE A 199 6.18 -7.68 -5.88
C PHE A 199 4.77 -8.03 -5.38
N ARG A 200 3.90 -8.52 -6.27
CA ARG A 200 2.56 -9.02 -5.91
C ARG A 200 2.61 -10.22 -4.96
N TRP A 201 3.65 -11.05 -5.06
CA TRP A 201 3.91 -12.15 -4.14
C TRP A 201 4.52 -11.68 -2.81
N LEU A 202 5.42 -10.69 -2.84
CA LEU A 202 6.08 -10.13 -1.66
C LEU A 202 5.11 -9.32 -0.75
N LEU A 203 4.10 -8.69 -1.35
CA LEU A 203 3.27 -7.68 -0.69
C LEU A 203 1.75 -7.96 -0.72
N GLY A 204 1.29 -9.05 -1.34
CA GLY A 204 -0.12 -9.23 -1.70
C GLY A 204 -0.91 -10.39 -1.09
N ASP A 205 -0.31 -11.24 -0.23
CA ASP A 205 -1.05 -12.26 0.53
C ASP A 205 -0.99 -11.99 2.04
N ASP A 206 -1.97 -12.51 2.80
CA ASP A 206 -2.16 -12.27 4.25
C ASP A 206 -0.84 -12.43 5.06
N PRO A 207 -0.36 -11.38 5.76
CA PRO A 207 0.82 -11.43 6.62
C PRO A 207 0.81 -12.56 7.65
N GLN A 208 -0.38 -13.01 8.06
CA GLN A 208 -0.52 -14.11 9.03
C GLN A 208 -0.26 -15.48 8.41
N ARG A 209 -0.48 -15.65 7.10
CA ARG A 209 -0.05 -16.85 6.34
C ARG A 209 1.40 -16.72 5.87
N LEU A 210 1.85 -15.50 5.56
CA LEU A 210 3.17 -15.20 4.99
C LEU A 210 4.31 -14.99 6.00
N SER A 211 4.05 -14.68 7.28
CA SER A 211 5.09 -14.56 8.32
C SER A 211 6.01 -15.78 8.38
N SER A 212 5.48 -16.90 7.90
CA SER A 212 6.12 -18.18 7.83
C SER A 212 6.84 -18.38 6.47
N CYS A 213 6.21 -18.14 5.30
CA CYS A 213 6.86 -18.32 3.99
C CYS A 213 7.97 -17.28 3.73
N TRP A 214 7.85 -16.09 4.32
CA TRP A 214 8.85 -15.04 4.36
C TRP A 214 10.21 -15.63 4.78
N THR A 215 10.28 -16.32 5.93
CA THR A 215 11.54 -16.83 6.49
C THR A 215 12.10 -18.05 5.76
N ALA A 216 11.25 -18.74 5.01
CA ALA A 216 11.44 -20.12 4.60
C ALA A 216 12.29 -20.26 3.33
N SER A 217 11.81 -19.85 2.17
CA SER A 217 12.47 -20.24 0.89
C SER A 217 12.98 -19.08 0.05
N LYS A 218 12.65 -17.84 0.41
CA LYS A 218 13.05 -16.65 -0.37
C LYS A 218 13.43 -15.39 0.43
N ALA A 219 13.36 -15.38 1.77
CA ALA A 219 14.11 -14.38 2.57
C ALA A 219 15.62 -14.38 2.28
N ARG A 220 16.14 -15.45 1.66
CA ARG A 220 17.59 -15.65 1.57
C ARG A 220 18.27 -14.88 0.45
N SER A 221 17.64 -14.76 -0.72
CA SER A 221 18.18 -13.99 -1.83
C SER A 221 17.41 -12.67 -2.05
N TYR A 222 16.09 -12.61 -2.23
CA TYR A 222 15.40 -11.41 -2.74
C TYR A 222 15.12 -10.28 -1.74
N GLU A 223 14.68 -10.60 -0.52
CA GLU A 223 14.30 -9.58 0.48
C GLU A 223 15.49 -8.74 0.96
N ARG A 224 16.66 -9.38 1.07
CA ARG A 224 17.90 -8.75 1.56
C ARG A 224 18.56 -7.84 0.52
N ARG A 225 18.28 -8.10 -0.76
CA ARG A 225 18.65 -7.26 -1.90
C ARG A 225 17.84 -5.96 -1.94
N ALA A 226 16.59 -5.98 -1.45
CA ALA A 226 15.73 -4.80 -1.34
C ALA A 226 16.04 -3.94 -0.08
N LEU A 227 16.27 -4.56 1.08
CA LEU A 227 16.47 -3.84 2.36
C LEU A 227 17.74 -2.98 2.44
N ARG A 228 18.83 -3.36 1.75
CA ARG A 228 20.09 -2.58 1.75
C ARG A 228 20.04 -1.39 0.78
N ALA A 229 19.34 -1.54 -0.35
CA ALA A 229 19.05 -0.43 -1.26
C ALA A 229 18.08 0.60 -0.64
N LEU A 230 17.14 0.15 0.19
CA LEU A 230 16.26 1.03 0.98
C LEU A 230 17.03 1.90 2.00
N ASP A 231 18.15 1.42 2.54
CA ASP A 231 18.98 2.11 3.54
C ASP A 231 19.82 3.27 2.94
N GLU A 232 20.19 3.14 1.66
CA GLU A 232 20.98 4.15 0.90
C GLU A 232 20.11 5.05 0.01
N SER A 233 18.83 4.72 -0.17
CA SER A 233 17.86 5.51 -0.93
C SER A 233 17.29 6.69 -0.12
N ALA A 234 16.88 7.76 -0.82
CA ALA A 234 16.29 8.97 -0.22
C ALA A 234 14.83 8.79 0.27
N LEU A 235 14.46 7.61 0.76
CA LEU A 235 13.09 7.29 1.15
C LEU A 235 12.70 7.86 2.53
N PRO A 236 11.39 8.13 2.76
CA PRO A 236 10.88 8.71 4.00
C PRO A 236 11.20 7.86 5.25
N ALA A 237 11.55 8.51 6.36
CA ALA A 237 11.98 7.84 7.59
C ALA A 237 10.93 6.87 8.19
N ALA A 238 9.64 7.08 7.93
CA ALA A 238 8.57 6.20 8.40
C ALA A 238 8.61 4.79 7.78
N TRP A 239 9.17 4.66 6.56
CA TRP A 239 9.29 3.38 5.84
C TRP A 239 10.52 2.58 6.27
N ARG A 240 11.47 3.24 6.95
CA ARG A 240 12.60 2.58 7.64
C ARG A 240 12.13 1.86 8.92
N GLY A 241 10.86 2.03 9.31
CA GLY A 241 10.28 1.66 10.59
C GLY A 241 9.84 0.20 10.77
N VAL A 242 9.92 -0.67 9.77
CA VAL A 242 9.57 -2.10 9.93
C VAL A 242 10.81 -3.00 10.15
N ALA A 243 12.02 -2.43 10.11
CA ALA A 243 13.28 -3.18 10.26
C ALA A 243 14.20 -2.69 11.39
N MET A 244 13.68 -2.02 12.42
CA MET A 244 14.49 -1.54 13.55
C MET A 244 13.95 -1.92 14.93
N THR A 245 13.98 -3.21 15.25
CA THR A 245 14.00 -3.69 16.65
C THR A 245 14.87 -4.94 16.82
N ALA A 246 16.13 -4.90 16.37
CA ALA A 246 17.19 -5.80 16.85
C ALA A 246 18.60 -5.37 16.38
N SER A 247 18.95 -4.09 16.49
CA SER A 247 20.37 -3.71 16.46
C SER A 247 20.96 -4.08 17.83
N ALA A 248 21.87 -5.05 17.85
CA ALA A 248 22.75 -5.21 19.01
C ALA A 248 23.52 -3.88 19.20
N PRO A 249 23.73 -3.42 20.43
CA PRO A 249 24.47 -2.19 20.68
C PRO A 249 25.85 -2.24 20.02
N ALA A 250 26.31 -1.10 19.49
CA ALA A 250 27.54 -0.97 18.71
C ALA A 250 28.78 -1.62 19.38
N ASP A 251 28.80 -1.68 20.70
CA ASP A 251 29.85 -2.33 21.51
C ASP A 251 29.99 -3.83 21.25
N GLY A 252 28.90 -4.53 20.90
CA GLY A 252 28.91 -5.97 20.62
C GLY A 252 29.50 -6.35 19.25
N ILE A 253 29.53 -5.42 18.30
CA ILE A 253 30.11 -5.62 16.95
C ILE A 253 31.63 -5.44 17.01
N VAL A 254 32.11 -4.43 17.74
CA VAL A 254 33.55 -4.15 17.91
C VAL A 254 34.26 -5.27 18.68
N GLN A 255 33.64 -5.82 19.73
CA GLN A 255 34.20 -6.95 20.50
C GLN A 255 34.29 -8.25 19.68
N ARG A 256 33.36 -8.49 18.74
CA ARG A 256 33.39 -9.66 17.85
C ARG A 256 34.44 -9.51 16.75
N GLY A 257 34.59 -8.33 16.15
CA GLY A 257 35.65 -8.07 15.17
C GLY A 257 37.04 -8.38 15.74
N ALA A 258 37.31 -7.93 16.97
CA ALA A 258 38.56 -8.26 17.66
C ALA A 258 38.75 -9.76 17.94
N ALA A 259 37.67 -10.49 18.23
CA ALA A 259 37.71 -11.94 18.43
C ALA A 259 37.97 -12.71 17.13
N ILE A 260 37.36 -12.26 16.02
CA ILE A 260 37.62 -12.79 14.67
C ILE A 260 39.08 -12.54 14.28
N ASP A 261 39.58 -11.31 14.44
CA ASP A 261 40.96 -10.95 14.12
C ASP A 261 41.96 -11.78 14.93
N LEU A 262 41.66 -12.04 16.21
CA LEU A 262 42.49 -12.88 17.07
C LEU A 262 42.49 -14.34 16.60
N ALA A 263 41.32 -14.89 16.26
CA ALA A 263 41.21 -16.27 15.77
C ALA A 263 41.87 -16.45 14.38
N LEU A 264 41.78 -15.44 13.51
CA LEU A 264 42.37 -15.49 12.17
C LEU A 264 43.91 -15.41 12.17
N ARG A 265 44.56 -14.95 13.25
CA ARG A 265 46.03 -15.00 13.37
C ARG A 265 46.57 -16.41 13.24
N ASP A 266 45.83 -17.38 13.74
CA ASP A 266 46.18 -18.80 13.72
C ASP A 266 45.61 -19.52 12.48
N LEU A 267 44.89 -18.80 11.61
CA LEU A 267 44.22 -19.29 10.39
C LEU A 267 44.53 -18.41 9.16
N PRO A 268 45.80 -18.15 8.82
CA PRO A 268 46.18 -17.12 7.84
C PRO A 268 45.66 -17.35 6.42
N GLY A 269 45.37 -18.60 6.02
CA GLY A 269 44.77 -18.90 4.72
C GLY A 269 43.31 -18.46 4.57
N TRP A 270 42.61 -18.23 5.69
CA TRP A 270 41.19 -17.89 5.70
C TRP A 270 40.93 -16.41 5.51
N THR A 271 41.88 -15.54 5.85
CA THR A 271 41.77 -14.09 5.60
C THR A 271 41.58 -13.80 4.11
N ALA A 272 42.41 -14.39 3.25
CA ALA A 272 42.30 -14.21 1.80
C ALA A 272 40.99 -14.77 1.22
N ARG A 273 40.51 -15.90 1.77
CA ARG A 273 39.23 -16.49 1.35
C ARG A 273 38.04 -15.62 1.74
N ILE A 274 38.06 -15.03 2.93
CA ILE A 274 37.04 -14.09 3.40
C ILE A 274 36.99 -12.85 2.52
N GLU A 275 38.14 -12.26 2.19
CA GLU A 275 38.23 -11.11 1.27
C GLU A 275 37.63 -11.44 -0.11
N GLN A 276 37.92 -12.64 -0.64
CA GLN A 276 37.33 -13.11 -1.89
C GLN A 276 35.80 -13.23 -1.81
N LEU A 277 35.28 -13.81 -0.72
CA LEU A 277 33.84 -13.94 -0.49
C LEU A 277 33.18 -12.57 -0.33
N GLN A 278 33.82 -11.64 0.37
CA GLN A 278 33.33 -10.27 0.52
C GLN A 278 33.21 -9.57 -0.84
N ALA A 279 34.22 -9.71 -1.72
CA ALA A 279 34.18 -9.15 -3.06
C ALA A 279 33.06 -9.75 -3.92
N GLN A 280 32.88 -11.08 -3.88
CA GLN A 280 31.80 -11.77 -4.60
C GLN A 280 30.41 -11.31 -4.14
N LEU A 281 30.20 -11.23 -2.82
CA LEU A 281 28.93 -10.80 -2.25
C LEU A 281 28.63 -9.32 -2.54
N SER A 282 29.66 -8.47 -2.56
CA SER A 282 29.50 -7.05 -2.89
C SER A 282 29.13 -6.85 -4.37
N ALA A 283 29.69 -7.67 -5.27
CA ALA A 283 29.34 -7.64 -6.69
C ALA A 283 27.90 -8.12 -6.95
N LEU A 284 27.45 -9.14 -6.22
CA LEU A 284 26.05 -9.58 -6.24
C LEU A 284 25.11 -8.46 -5.77
N ASP A 285 25.38 -7.90 -4.58
CA ASP A 285 24.61 -6.79 -4.01
C ASP A 285 24.47 -5.62 -5.03
N ALA A 286 25.54 -5.25 -5.75
CA ALA A 286 25.54 -4.17 -6.74
C ALA A 286 24.84 -4.49 -8.08
N SER A 287 24.82 -5.76 -8.50
CA SER A 287 24.07 -6.20 -9.68
C SER A 287 22.57 -6.19 -9.39
N ASP A 288 22.22 -6.68 -8.21
CA ASP A 288 20.86 -6.83 -7.75
C ASP A 288 20.19 -5.51 -7.44
N ALA A 289 20.91 -4.54 -6.83
CA ALA A 289 20.39 -3.19 -6.63
C ALA A 289 19.94 -2.54 -7.96
N ARG A 290 20.73 -2.67 -9.03
CA ARG A 290 20.38 -2.13 -10.37
C ARG A 290 19.22 -2.86 -11.03
N TRP A 291 19.03 -4.15 -10.75
CA TRP A 291 17.87 -4.89 -11.23
C TRP A 291 16.62 -4.51 -10.43
N ILE A 292 16.70 -4.46 -9.10
CA ILE A 292 15.63 -4.01 -8.21
C ILE A 292 15.23 -2.58 -8.53
N GLU A 293 16.16 -1.64 -8.69
CA GLU A 293 15.84 -0.27 -9.10
C GLU A 293 15.11 -0.22 -10.44
N ARG A 294 15.48 -1.05 -11.42
CA ARG A 294 14.78 -1.10 -12.72
C ARG A 294 13.37 -1.67 -12.61
N GLU A 295 13.19 -2.74 -11.85
CA GLU A 295 11.87 -3.37 -11.62
C GLU A 295 10.99 -2.55 -10.65
N TYR A 296 11.60 -1.86 -9.69
CA TYR A 296 10.97 -0.93 -8.75
C TYR A 296 10.56 0.37 -9.45
N HIS A 297 11.41 0.95 -10.31
CA HIS A 297 11.01 2.05 -11.18
C HIS A 297 9.89 1.66 -12.16
N ALA A 298 9.69 0.35 -12.39
CA ALA A 298 8.58 -0.18 -13.14
C ALA A 298 7.31 -0.48 -12.30
N ALA A 299 7.36 -0.31 -10.96
CA ALA A 299 6.27 -0.63 -10.05
C ALA A 299 5.85 0.55 -9.13
N ASP A 300 6.78 1.44 -8.75
CA ASP A 300 6.59 2.44 -7.67
C ASP A 300 6.47 3.90 -8.14
N PHE A 301 6.65 4.17 -9.44
CA PHE A 301 6.07 5.39 -9.98
C PHE A 301 4.64 5.08 -10.36
N GLY A 302 3.70 5.71 -9.64
CA GLY A 302 2.27 5.66 -9.93
C GLY A 302 1.95 5.80 -11.44
N PRO A 303 0.75 5.38 -11.85
CA PRO A 303 0.39 5.06 -13.25
C PRO A 303 0.44 6.23 -14.25
N GLU A 304 1.01 7.39 -13.90
CA GLU A 304 1.16 8.52 -14.80
C GLU A 304 2.13 8.26 -15.96
N ARG A 305 3.15 7.40 -15.81
CA ARG A 305 4.16 7.18 -16.88
C ARG A 305 4.10 5.83 -17.58
N GLN A 306 3.90 4.72 -16.88
CA GLN A 306 3.94 3.40 -17.52
C GLN A 306 2.61 3.00 -18.18
N ASP A 307 1.50 3.48 -17.63
CA ASP A 307 0.16 3.12 -18.07
C ASP A 307 -0.32 3.96 -19.27
N ARG A 308 0.37 5.06 -19.61
CA ARG A 308 0.12 5.79 -20.87
C ARG A 308 0.45 4.94 -22.10
N ALA A 309 1.39 3.99 -22.00
CA ALA A 309 1.87 3.24 -23.16
C ALA A 309 1.01 1.99 -23.47
N ASN A 310 0.34 1.41 -22.47
CA ASN A 310 -0.46 0.18 -22.62
C ASN A 310 -1.96 0.35 -22.37
N ARG A 311 -2.44 1.56 -22.01
CA ARG A 311 -3.88 1.81 -21.94
C ARG A 311 -4.51 1.71 -23.33
N PRO A 312 -5.72 1.13 -23.44
CA PRO A 312 -6.52 1.33 -24.63
C PRO A 312 -6.63 2.84 -24.88
N PRO A 313 -6.52 3.29 -26.15
CA PRO A 313 -6.69 4.69 -26.48
C PRO A 313 -8.05 5.16 -25.97
N ALA A 314 -8.12 6.44 -25.55
CA ALA A 314 -9.37 7.07 -25.12
C ALA A 314 -10.47 6.81 -26.14
N SER A 315 -11.64 6.38 -25.67
CA SER A 315 -12.77 6.10 -26.55
C SER A 315 -13.26 7.36 -27.28
N GLU A 316 -14.07 7.16 -28.32
CA GLU A 316 -14.78 8.27 -28.97
C GLU A 316 -15.70 9.01 -27.98
N ARG A 317 -16.31 8.27 -27.04
CA ARG A 317 -17.13 8.85 -25.95
C ARG A 317 -16.29 9.70 -25.01
N ASP A 318 -15.10 9.23 -24.64
CA ASP A 318 -14.15 9.99 -23.81
C ASP A 318 -13.79 11.32 -24.48
N SER A 319 -13.41 11.27 -25.75
CA SER A 319 -13.04 12.45 -26.53
C SER A 319 -14.20 13.43 -26.68
N ALA A 320 -15.42 12.92 -26.92
CA ALA A 320 -16.63 13.72 -27.08
C ALA A 320 -17.02 14.43 -25.76
N LEU A 321 -17.07 13.68 -24.65
CA LEU A 321 -17.39 14.23 -23.33
C LEU A 321 -16.30 15.24 -22.91
N ALA A 322 -15.02 14.96 -23.17
CA ALA A 322 -13.94 15.90 -22.85
C ALA A 322 -14.10 17.22 -23.62
N ALA A 323 -14.54 17.18 -24.88
CA ALA A 323 -14.81 18.39 -25.65
C ALA A 323 -16.01 19.19 -25.09
N GLN A 324 -17.06 18.51 -24.61
CA GLN A 324 -18.20 19.15 -23.95
C GLN A 324 -17.79 19.80 -22.63
N LEU A 325 -17.10 19.07 -21.75
CA LEU A 325 -16.66 19.58 -20.46
C LEU A 325 -15.68 20.75 -20.59
N ARG A 326 -14.79 20.74 -21.60
CA ARG A 326 -13.94 21.91 -21.91
C ARG A 326 -14.75 23.18 -22.19
N ARG A 327 -15.86 23.07 -22.92
CA ARG A 327 -16.73 24.22 -23.19
C ARG A 327 -17.44 24.70 -21.93
N ARG A 328 -17.94 23.78 -21.10
CA ARG A 328 -18.61 24.11 -19.83
C ARG A 328 -17.67 24.77 -18.84
N LEU A 329 -16.46 24.23 -18.68
CA LEU A 329 -15.42 24.81 -17.81
C LEU A 329 -14.92 26.19 -18.30
N ALA A 330 -15.10 26.51 -19.58
CA ALA A 330 -14.76 27.82 -20.14
C ALA A 330 -15.94 28.81 -20.12
N ALA A 331 -17.16 28.35 -19.80
CA ALA A 331 -18.34 29.19 -19.77
C ALA A 331 -18.32 30.13 -18.55
N PRO A 332 -18.93 31.33 -18.64
CA PRO A 332 -19.08 32.21 -17.49
C PRO A 332 -19.88 31.54 -16.38
N LEU A 333 -19.44 31.68 -15.13
CA LEU A 333 -20.14 31.14 -13.98
C LEU A 333 -21.41 31.95 -13.69
N ALA A 334 -22.51 31.25 -13.48
CA ALA A 334 -23.69 31.76 -12.80
C ALA A 334 -23.30 32.19 -11.38
N ASP A 335 -23.36 33.49 -11.14
CA ASP A 335 -23.08 34.12 -9.85
C ASP A 335 -24.24 35.08 -9.50
N PRO A 336 -25.20 34.67 -8.66
CA PRO A 336 -26.31 35.51 -8.26
C PRO A 336 -25.91 36.54 -7.19
N TYR A 337 -24.66 36.49 -6.69
CA TYR A 337 -24.26 37.28 -5.54
C TYR A 337 -23.81 38.69 -5.92
N ARG A 338 -24.11 39.62 -5.01
CA ARG A 338 -23.58 40.97 -4.97
C ARG A 338 -22.83 41.16 -3.66
N VAL A 339 -21.60 41.64 -3.78
CA VAL A 339 -20.69 41.84 -2.65
C VAL A 339 -20.72 43.29 -2.21
N LYS A 340 -20.91 43.53 -0.91
CA LYS A 340 -20.83 44.86 -0.29
C LYS A 340 -19.88 44.82 0.90
N ALA A 341 -18.85 45.67 0.90
CA ALA A 341 -17.93 45.78 2.03
C ALA A 341 -18.64 46.32 3.28
N LEU A 342 -18.49 45.63 4.41
CA LEU A 342 -18.88 46.11 5.72
C LEU A 342 -17.60 46.65 6.40
N GLY A 343 -17.59 47.92 6.82
CA GLY A 343 -16.41 48.54 7.43
C GLY A 343 -15.92 47.79 8.69
N LYS A 344 -14.76 48.19 9.25
CA LYS A 344 -14.12 47.54 10.43
C LYS A 344 -14.98 47.43 11.70
N SER A 345 -16.17 48.03 11.73
CA SER A 345 -17.16 47.87 12.80
C SER A 345 -18.41 47.15 12.28
N ALA A 346 -18.36 45.82 12.17
CA ALA A 346 -19.58 45.05 12.37
C ALA A 346 -19.89 45.10 13.87
N PRO A 347 -21.07 45.57 14.32
CA PRO A 347 -21.37 45.67 15.74
C PRO A 347 -21.19 44.30 16.40
N GLY A 348 -20.30 44.28 17.39
CA GLY A 348 -19.93 43.08 18.11
C GLY A 348 -21.13 42.52 18.86
N ARG A 349 -21.30 41.20 18.71
CA ARG A 349 -21.91 40.31 19.69
C ARG A 349 -23.26 40.81 20.21
N THR A 350 -24.30 40.70 19.40
CA THR A 350 -25.61 40.39 19.97
C THR A 350 -25.47 39.04 20.66
N THR A 351 -25.86 38.96 21.93
CA THR A 351 -26.05 37.68 22.61
C THR A 351 -26.99 36.87 21.73
N ALA A 352 -26.46 35.86 21.06
CA ALA A 352 -27.25 34.96 20.23
C ALA A 352 -28.45 34.51 21.07
N PRO A 353 -29.69 34.49 20.53
CA PRO A 353 -30.65 33.54 21.05
C PRO A 353 -29.95 32.19 20.97
N ALA A 354 -29.98 31.45 22.07
CA ALA A 354 -29.39 30.12 22.13
C ALA A 354 -29.70 29.37 20.83
N ASN A 355 -28.68 28.72 20.25
CA ASN A 355 -28.84 27.63 19.28
C ASN A 355 -29.60 26.47 19.94
N ALA A 356 -30.80 26.72 20.46
CA ALA A 356 -31.67 25.75 21.05
C ALA A 356 -32.46 25.13 19.89
N ALA A 357 -32.01 23.95 19.49
CA ALA A 357 -32.71 22.99 18.61
C ALA A 357 -32.80 23.32 17.11
N CYS A 358 -31.69 23.62 16.45
CA CYS A 358 -31.60 23.56 14.98
C CYS A 358 -30.30 22.83 14.59
N GLY A 359 -30.37 21.76 13.78
CA GLY A 359 -29.23 20.93 13.39
C GLY A 359 -28.38 21.50 12.24
N ALA A 360 -28.39 22.83 12.08
CA ALA A 360 -27.88 23.60 10.95
C ALA A 360 -26.85 24.66 11.39
N LEU A 361 -26.13 25.27 10.45
CA LEU A 361 -25.12 26.30 10.75
C LEU A 361 -25.75 27.59 11.29
N ARG A 362 -26.86 28.02 10.67
CA ARG A 362 -27.67 29.19 11.04
C ARG A 362 -29.13 28.91 10.65
N CYS A 363 -30.07 29.46 11.41
CA CYS A 363 -31.50 29.33 11.09
C CYS A 363 -32.20 30.68 11.24
N ALA A 364 -33.25 30.90 10.46
CA ALA A 364 -34.09 32.08 10.53
C ALA A 364 -35.53 31.72 10.14
N ASP A 365 -36.50 32.25 10.88
CA ASP A 365 -37.91 32.18 10.48
C ASP A 365 -38.24 33.44 9.68
N SER A 366 -38.83 33.28 8.50
CA SER A 366 -39.21 34.40 7.63
C SER A 366 -40.44 34.04 6.81
N GLY A 367 -41.52 34.80 6.99
CA GLY A 367 -42.83 34.46 6.45
C GLY A 367 -43.37 33.17 7.07
N ASP A 368 -43.93 32.30 6.23
CA ASP A 368 -44.53 31.01 6.63
C ASP A 368 -43.56 29.83 6.54
N ALA A 369 -42.25 30.11 6.45
CA ALA A 369 -41.23 29.09 6.30
C ALA A 369 -40.06 29.29 7.28
N ARG A 370 -39.50 28.16 7.71
CA ARG A 370 -38.23 28.10 8.42
C ARG A 370 -37.10 27.92 7.42
N TRP A 371 -36.08 28.76 7.52
CA TRP A 371 -34.89 28.69 6.69
C TRP A 371 -33.70 28.22 7.50
N GLU A 372 -32.91 27.32 6.92
CA GLU A 372 -31.72 26.75 7.52
C GLU A 372 -30.55 26.85 6.54
N LEU A 373 -29.43 27.41 6.99
CA LEU A 373 -28.16 27.33 6.28
C LEU A 373 -27.43 26.06 6.72
N LEU A 374 -27.13 25.19 5.77
CA LEU A 374 -26.47 23.91 5.98
C LEU A 374 -25.09 23.92 5.30
N ALA A 375 -24.21 23.04 5.76
CA ALA A 375 -23.01 22.63 5.05
C ALA A 375 -23.19 21.17 4.63
N SER A 376 -22.89 20.86 3.37
CA SER A 376 -22.95 19.50 2.83
C SER A 376 -21.99 19.32 1.67
N ASP A 377 -21.41 18.13 1.62
CA ASP A 377 -20.44 17.70 0.61
C ASP A 377 -21.12 17.05 -0.60
N ASP A 378 -22.45 17.16 -0.74
CA ASP A 378 -23.19 16.37 -1.75
C ASP A 378 -22.78 16.67 -3.19
N TYR A 379 -22.60 17.94 -3.60
CA TYR A 379 -22.12 18.30 -4.95
C TYR A 379 -20.61 18.53 -5.03
N ASP A 380 -19.96 18.43 -3.89
CA ASP A 380 -18.54 18.66 -3.72
C ASP A 380 -18.04 17.71 -2.64
N PRO A 381 -17.95 16.40 -2.96
CA PRO A 381 -17.50 15.42 -1.99
C PRO A 381 -16.12 15.88 -1.56
N THR A 382 -15.99 16.37 -0.33
CA THR A 382 -14.71 16.86 0.15
C THR A 382 -13.77 15.69 0.02
N GLY A 383 -12.80 15.85 -0.87
CA GLY A 383 -11.62 15.02 -0.83
C GLY A 383 -10.89 15.29 0.48
N GLU A 384 -9.58 15.17 0.42
CA GLU A 384 -8.73 15.37 1.59
C GLU A 384 -8.74 16.81 2.17
N VAL A 385 -9.29 17.78 1.44
CA VAL A 385 -9.37 19.19 1.81
C VAL A 385 -10.82 19.57 2.10
N PRO A 386 -11.18 19.95 3.35
CA PRO A 386 -12.56 20.28 3.70
C PRO A 386 -12.96 21.64 3.11
N ALA A 387 -13.90 21.63 2.17
CA ALA A 387 -14.53 22.80 1.55
C ALA A 387 -16.03 22.55 1.30
N PRO A 388 -16.83 22.22 2.33
CA PRO A 388 -18.24 21.87 2.15
C PRO A 388 -19.02 22.97 1.44
N GLY A 389 -19.94 22.56 0.58
CA GLY A 389 -20.90 23.46 -0.05
C GLY A 389 -21.89 24.04 0.96
N PHE A 390 -22.25 25.30 0.81
CA PHE A 390 -23.37 25.88 1.56
C PHE A 390 -24.69 25.60 0.86
N TRP A 391 -25.70 25.23 1.65
CA TRP A 391 -27.04 24.91 1.19
C TRP A 391 -28.07 25.70 1.97
N LEU A 392 -29.10 26.16 1.29
CA LEU A 392 -30.23 26.82 1.91
C LEU A 392 -31.43 25.87 1.89
N ALA A 393 -31.80 25.36 3.07
CA ALA A 393 -33.00 24.57 3.23
C ALA A 393 -34.17 25.44 3.65
N ARG A 394 -35.32 25.20 3.02
CA ARG A 394 -36.62 25.77 3.34
C ARG A 394 -37.51 24.66 3.86
N THR A 395 -38.08 24.85 5.04
CA THR A 395 -39.15 23.99 5.57
C THR A 395 -40.42 24.82 5.62
N ASP A 396 -41.42 24.43 4.84
CA ASP A 396 -42.73 25.07 4.82
C ASP A 396 -43.61 24.62 6.00
N ALA A 397 -44.71 25.33 6.23
CA ALA A 397 -45.63 25.05 7.34
C ALA A 397 -46.26 23.65 7.31
N ASP A 398 -46.31 23.00 6.14
CA ASP A 398 -46.76 21.62 5.95
C ASP A 398 -45.65 20.57 6.21
N ALA A 399 -44.50 21.02 6.70
CA ALA A 399 -43.28 20.24 6.92
C ALA A 399 -42.62 19.70 5.64
N SER A 400 -43.04 20.15 4.45
CA SER A 400 -42.27 19.90 3.22
C SER A 400 -40.92 20.63 3.30
N ARG A 401 -39.86 19.95 2.86
CA ARG A 401 -38.49 20.45 2.97
C ARG A 401 -37.77 20.36 1.63
N HIS A 402 -37.22 21.48 1.20
CA HIS A 402 -36.44 21.60 -0.02
C HIS A 402 -35.09 22.23 0.32
N ALA A 403 -34.01 21.77 -0.31
CA ALA A 403 -32.67 22.29 -0.10
C ALA A 403 -32.04 22.71 -1.42
N TYR A 404 -31.45 23.90 -1.45
CA TYR A 404 -30.88 24.51 -2.64
C TYR A 404 -29.39 24.76 -2.43
N TYR A 405 -28.56 24.26 -3.34
CA TYR A 405 -27.13 24.53 -3.34
C TYR A 405 -26.88 25.99 -3.68
N LEU A 406 -26.02 26.66 -2.90
CA LEU A 406 -25.77 28.09 -3.04
C LEU A 406 -24.69 28.43 -4.07
N GLY A 407 -23.98 27.45 -4.66
CA GLY A 407 -22.81 27.76 -5.49
C GLY A 407 -21.62 28.33 -4.70
N LEU A 408 -21.73 28.36 -3.37
CA LEU A 408 -20.70 28.85 -2.44
C LEU A 408 -20.18 27.68 -1.61
N LYS A 409 -18.88 27.69 -1.33
CA LYS A 409 -18.21 26.69 -0.50
C LYS A 409 -17.42 27.34 0.61
N GLU A 410 -17.32 26.66 1.73
CA GLU A 410 -16.46 27.11 2.82
C GLU A 410 -15.00 27.16 2.34
N HIS A 411 -14.32 28.28 2.59
CA HIS A 411 -12.95 28.56 2.17
C HIS A 411 -12.70 28.65 0.66
N VAL A 412 -13.75 28.72 -0.17
CA VAL A 412 -13.65 28.96 -1.62
C VAL A 412 -14.60 30.09 -2.05
N PRO A 413 -14.18 31.36 -1.96
CA PRO A 413 -13.04 31.88 -1.18
C PRO A 413 -13.46 32.37 0.22
N PHE A 414 -14.70 32.14 0.65
CA PHE A 414 -15.30 32.80 1.80
C PHE A 414 -15.51 31.88 2.99
N GLU A 415 -15.45 32.43 4.20
CA GLU A 415 -15.94 31.79 5.42
C GLU A 415 -17.01 32.66 6.09
N LEU A 416 -17.95 32.03 6.80
CA LEU A 416 -19.00 32.75 7.53
C LEU A 416 -18.40 33.51 8.71
N VAL A 417 -18.84 34.76 8.92
CA VAL A 417 -18.45 35.52 10.11
C VAL A 417 -19.32 35.12 11.30
N ASP A 418 -18.67 34.79 12.41
CA ASP A 418 -19.35 34.42 13.65
C ASP A 418 -20.22 35.55 14.22
N GLY A 419 -21.31 35.18 14.88
CA GLY A 419 -22.23 36.12 15.51
C GLY A 419 -23.19 36.84 14.56
N HIS A 420 -23.12 36.60 13.25
CA HIS A 420 -24.09 37.11 12.29
C HIS A 420 -25.18 36.06 11.98
N PRO A 421 -26.48 36.41 12.14
CA PRO A 421 -27.58 35.50 11.84
C PRO A 421 -27.80 35.36 10.32
N LEU A 422 -28.46 34.27 9.91
CA LEU A 422 -29.03 34.14 8.57
C LEU A 422 -30.11 35.22 8.39
N SER A 423 -30.10 35.93 7.26
CA SER A 423 -31.12 36.94 6.94
C SER A 423 -31.79 36.62 5.61
N ILE A 424 -33.12 36.44 5.67
CA ILE A 424 -34.00 36.27 4.52
C ILE A 424 -35.06 37.37 4.62
N ALA A 425 -34.98 38.38 3.75
CA ALA A 425 -35.92 39.51 3.74
C ALA A 425 -36.06 40.05 2.32
N ASP A 426 -37.27 40.49 1.97
CA ASP A 426 -37.59 41.07 0.65
C ASP A 426 -37.21 40.15 -0.53
N GLY A 427 -37.31 38.82 -0.34
CA GLY A 427 -36.91 37.83 -1.34
C GLY A 427 -35.39 37.69 -1.54
N MET A 428 -34.58 38.28 -0.66
CA MET A 428 -33.11 38.26 -0.74
C MET A 428 -32.52 37.43 0.40
N LEU A 429 -31.54 36.58 0.06
CA LEU A 429 -30.58 36.01 1.00
C LEU A 429 -29.50 37.04 1.29
N ARG A 430 -29.15 37.24 2.57
CA ARG A 430 -27.97 38.00 2.99
C ARG A 430 -27.11 37.19 3.95
N LEU A 431 -25.82 37.09 3.64
CA LEU A 431 -24.81 36.40 4.44
C LEU A 431 -23.63 37.33 4.72
N VAL A 432 -23.16 37.36 5.96
CA VAL A 432 -21.93 38.07 6.32
C VAL A 432 -20.77 37.09 6.30
N VAL A 433 -19.82 37.35 5.41
CA VAL A 433 -18.65 36.51 5.15
C VAL A 433 -17.36 37.30 5.31
N ARG A 434 -16.22 36.61 5.35
CA ARG A 434 -14.91 37.21 5.13
C ARG A 434 -14.12 36.35 4.15
N LYS A 435 -13.21 36.96 3.40
CA LYS A 435 -12.31 36.21 2.52
C LYS A 435 -11.36 35.38 3.38
N ALA A 436 -11.34 34.09 3.13
CA ALA A 436 -10.49 33.09 3.79
C ALA A 436 -10.26 31.94 2.81
N ALA A 437 -9.63 32.27 1.69
CA ALA A 437 -9.44 31.32 0.60
C ALA A 437 -8.31 30.35 0.93
N ILE A 438 -8.55 29.05 0.75
CA ILE A 438 -7.45 28.08 0.69
C ILE A 438 -6.60 28.40 -0.54
N ASP A 439 -5.28 28.45 -0.37
CA ASP A 439 -4.35 28.50 -1.49
C ASP A 439 -4.19 27.08 -2.06
N PRO A 440 -4.68 26.77 -3.27
CA PRO A 440 -4.56 25.43 -3.85
C PRO A 440 -3.11 24.98 -4.01
N GLY A 441 -2.16 25.91 -4.18
CA GLY A 441 -0.73 25.59 -4.28
C GLY A 441 -0.08 25.22 -2.94
N SER A 442 -0.77 25.46 -1.82
CA SER A 442 -0.30 25.09 -0.48
C SER A 442 -0.69 23.68 -0.06
N VAL A 443 -1.53 23.00 -0.82
CA VAL A 443 -2.01 21.65 -0.50
C VAL A 443 -0.85 20.66 -0.62
N THR A 444 -0.46 20.05 0.50
CA THR A 444 0.52 18.96 0.58
C THR A 444 -0.18 17.64 0.90
N PHE A 445 0.49 16.50 0.65
CA PHE A 445 -0.07 15.18 0.93
C PHE A 445 0.90 14.33 1.76
N PRO A 446 0.46 13.73 2.89
CA PRO A 446 -0.84 13.93 3.54
C PRO A 446 -1.06 15.40 3.94
N PRO A 447 -2.31 15.92 3.96
CA PRO A 447 -2.57 17.32 4.16
C PRO A 447 -2.31 17.74 5.61
N VAL A 448 -1.11 18.25 5.85
CA VAL A 448 -0.69 18.79 7.15
C VAL A 448 -0.57 20.30 7.05
N GLY A 449 -1.68 20.99 7.36
CA GLY A 449 -1.77 22.44 7.45
C GLY A 449 -2.02 23.12 6.10
N LEU A 450 -3.16 23.81 6.00
CA LEU A 450 -3.54 24.59 4.82
C LEU A 450 -3.20 26.08 5.03
N ALA A 451 -2.66 26.73 4.01
CA ALA A 451 -2.49 28.17 4.03
C ALA A 451 -3.80 28.85 3.62
N LEU A 452 -4.27 29.77 4.47
CA LEU A 452 -5.43 30.61 4.17
C LEU A 452 -4.99 32.03 3.81
N GLN A 453 -5.51 32.53 2.69
CA GLN A 453 -5.45 33.94 2.34
C GLN A 453 -6.64 34.67 2.96
N ARG A 454 -6.39 35.38 4.06
CA ARG A 454 -7.42 36.08 4.84
C ARG A 454 -7.41 37.59 4.64
N ASP A 455 -8.59 38.14 4.40
CA ASP A 455 -8.83 39.58 4.52
C ASP A 455 -9.47 39.89 5.88
N ALA A 456 -9.06 41.00 6.48
CA ALA A 456 -9.55 41.40 7.81
C ALA A 456 -10.97 42.00 7.80
N ALA A 457 -11.51 42.38 6.64
CA ALA A 457 -12.77 43.10 6.53
C ALA A 457 -13.95 42.17 6.19
N PRO A 458 -15.00 42.11 7.01
CA PRO A 458 -16.25 41.45 6.65
C PRO A 458 -16.91 42.03 5.39
N GLN A 459 -17.64 41.20 4.69
CA GLN A 459 -18.39 41.53 3.48
C GLN A 459 -19.80 40.94 3.61
N GLU A 460 -20.79 41.64 3.06
CA GLU A 460 -22.14 41.12 2.88
C GLU A 460 -22.25 40.56 1.46
N LEU A 461 -22.60 39.28 1.36
CA LEU A 461 -23.09 38.67 0.13
C LEU A 461 -24.61 38.77 0.14
N SER A 462 -25.18 39.23 -0.98
CA SER A 462 -26.62 39.27 -1.17
C SER A 462 -27.02 38.68 -2.51
N ALA A 463 -28.07 37.86 -2.54
CA ALA A 463 -28.59 37.24 -3.76
C ALA A 463 -30.12 37.10 -3.69
N PRO A 464 -30.84 37.31 -4.80
CA PRO A 464 -32.26 36.97 -4.86
C PRO A 464 -32.46 35.47 -4.69
N ILE A 465 -33.42 35.07 -3.84
CA ILE A 465 -33.77 33.66 -3.64
C ILE A 465 -34.20 33.03 -4.97
N ALA A 466 -34.94 33.76 -5.80
CA ALA A 466 -35.37 33.29 -7.12
C ALA A 466 -34.20 32.93 -8.04
N ASP A 467 -33.05 33.59 -7.91
CA ASP A 467 -31.88 33.28 -8.72
C ASP A 467 -31.13 32.04 -8.19
N ILE A 468 -31.17 31.81 -6.87
CA ILE A 468 -30.60 30.62 -6.23
C ILE A 468 -31.42 29.36 -6.53
N THR A 469 -32.75 29.50 -6.57
CA THR A 469 -33.69 28.39 -6.79
C THR A 469 -34.08 28.24 -8.26
N ARG A 470 -33.39 28.90 -9.19
CA ARG A 470 -33.69 28.80 -10.62
C ARG A 470 -33.31 27.42 -11.13
N ASP A 471 -34.24 26.78 -11.80
CA ASP A 471 -34.13 25.51 -12.53
C ASP A 471 -34.68 25.83 -13.92
N SER A 472 -33.78 26.05 -14.88
CA SER A 472 -34.11 26.67 -16.16
C SER A 472 -34.79 25.71 -17.15
N ASP A 473 -34.57 24.41 -17.01
CA ASP A 473 -35.16 23.37 -17.86
C ASP A 473 -36.20 22.48 -17.14
N GLY A 474 -36.33 22.62 -15.82
CA GLY A 474 -37.38 22.03 -15.01
C GLY A 474 -37.14 20.55 -14.69
N ASP A 475 -35.89 20.14 -14.62
CA ASP A 475 -35.49 18.74 -14.42
C ASP A 475 -35.34 18.34 -12.94
N GLY A 476 -35.36 19.33 -12.04
CA GLY A 476 -35.21 19.15 -10.59
C GLY A 476 -33.83 19.51 -10.04
N LEU A 477 -32.86 19.90 -10.86
CA LEU A 477 -31.60 20.52 -10.47
C LEU A 477 -31.66 22.03 -10.70
N THR A 478 -31.05 22.81 -9.81
CA THR A 478 -30.93 24.26 -10.05
C THR A 478 -29.76 24.55 -11.00
N ASP A 479 -29.79 25.69 -11.69
CA ASP A 479 -28.70 26.10 -12.59
C ASP A 479 -27.32 26.10 -11.85
N LEU A 480 -27.32 26.45 -10.56
CA LEU A 480 -26.13 26.42 -9.71
C LEU A 480 -25.66 24.99 -9.38
N ALA A 481 -26.59 24.05 -9.23
CA ALA A 481 -26.31 22.64 -9.01
C ALA A 481 -25.68 22.03 -10.27
N GLU A 482 -26.31 22.23 -11.42
CA GLU A 482 -25.84 21.71 -12.70
C GLU A 482 -24.48 22.26 -13.10
N GLN A 483 -24.24 23.55 -12.86
CA GLN A 483 -22.91 24.15 -13.03
C GLN A 483 -21.85 23.44 -12.18
N GLN A 484 -22.19 23.08 -10.94
CA GLN A 484 -21.27 22.34 -10.07
C GLN A 484 -21.09 20.90 -10.54
N LEU A 485 -22.12 20.27 -11.11
CA LEU A 485 -22.11 18.90 -11.62
C LEU A 485 -21.56 18.78 -13.06
N LEU A 486 -21.19 19.89 -13.70
CA LEU A 486 -20.75 19.97 -15.10
C LEU A 486 -21.82 19.53 -16.12
N LEU A 487 -23.09 19.82 -15.83
CA LEU A 487 -24.26 19.58 -16.66
C LEU A 487 -24.65 20.85 -17.46
N ASP A 488 -25.74 20.79 -18.23
CA ASP A 488 -26.22 21.90 -19.06
C ASP A 488 -27.58 22.44 -18.56
N PRO A 489 -27.61 23.62 -17.90
CA PRO A 489 -28.85 24.19 -17.35
C PRO A 489 -29.96 24.50 -18.33
N GLY A 490 -29.68 24.46 -19.63
CA GLY A 490 -30.69 24.64 -20.67
C GLY A 490 -31.27 23.33 -21.20
N ASN A 491 -30.87 22.18 -20.65
CA ASN A 491 -31.16 20.88 -21.22
C ASN A 491 -31.37 19.80 -20.13
N ALA A 492 -32.63 19.49 -19.88
CA ALA A 492 -33.08 18.58 -18.83
C ALA A 492 -32.59 17.12 -18.93
N ASP A 493 -31.83 16.77 -19.98
CA ASP A 493 -31.22 15.45 -20.25
C ASP A 493 -29.88 15.72 -20.95
N THR A 494 -28.84 15.97 -20.16
CA THR A 494 -27.55 16.49 -20.61
C THR A 494 -26.86 15.54 -21.59
N ASP A 495 -27.01 14.23 -21.43
CA ASP A 495 -26.33 13.23 -22.24
C ASP A 495 -27.22 12.59 -23.33
N GLY A 496 -28.53 12.85 -23.28
CA GLY A 496 -29.49 12.50 -24.33
C GLY A 496 -29.96 11.05 -24.28
N ASP A 497 -29.92 10.39 -23.13
CA ASP A 497 -30.33 8.99 -22.98
C ASP A 497 -31.81 8.79 -22.63
N GLY A 498 -32.54 9.89 -22.39
CA GLY A 498 -33.95 9.94 -22.06
C GLY A 498 -34.28 9.93 -20.57
N ILE A 499 -33.27 9.97 -19.69
CA ILE A 499 -33.42 10.16 -18.24
C ILE A 499 -33.09 11.63 -17.92
N ARG A 500 -33.84 12.25 -17.00
CA ARG A 500 -33.56 13.63 -16.60
C ARG A 500 -32.37 13.70 -15.67
N ASP A 501 -31.54 14.75 -15.74
CA ASP A 501 -30.30 14.81 -14.94
C ASP A 501 -30.59 14.77 -13.43
N GLY A 502 -31.69 15.39 -12.99
CA GLY A 502 -32.18 15.33 -11.62
C GLY A 502 -32.49 13.92 -11.12
N ASP A 503 -32.93 13.04 -12.02
CA ASP A 503 -33.29 11.63 -11.75
C ASP A 503 -32.18 10.64 -12.13
N ASP A 504 -31.15 11.08 -12.86
CA ASP A 504 -30.09 10.21 -13.35
C ASP A 504 -28.93 10.04 -12.36
N SER A 505 -28.48 8.80 -12.23
CA SER A 505 -27.27 8.43 -11.51
C SER A 505 -25.98 8.68 -12.32
N LEU A 506 -26.05 8.84 -13.64
CA LEU A 506 -24.92 9.07 -14.54
C LEU A 506 -25.20 10.18 -15.58
N PRO A 507 -25.64 11.39 -15.17
CA PRO A 507 -26.24 12.42 -16.04
C PRO A 507 -25.31 13.00 -17.13
N ASN A 508 -24.05 12.56 -17.20
CA ASN A 508 -23.11 12.96 -18.23
C ASN A 508 -22.54 11.78 -19.03
N VAL A 509 -23.14 10.59 -18.93
CA VAL A 509 -22.75 9.38 -19.64
C VAL A 509 -23.99 8.63 -20.13
N ALA A 510 -24.36 8.91 -21.38
CA ALA A 510 -25.56 8.37 -21.99
C ALA A 510 -25.67 6.85 -21.84
N ASN A 511 -26.72 6.40 -21.15
CA ASN A 511 -27.02 5.00 -20.96
C ASN A 511 -27.31 4.34 -22.33
N ALA A 512 -26.83 3.12 -22.49
CA ALA A 512 -27.22 2.26 -23.59
C ALA A 512 -27.60 0.90 -23.00
N ALA A 513 -28.67 0.30 -23.51
CA ALA A 513 -29.20 -0.97 -23.03
C ALA A 513 -28.17 -2.11 -23.16
N SER A 514 -27.33 -2.29 -22.14
CA SER A 514 -26.45 -3.45 -22.00
C SER A 514 -25.97 -3.58 -20.55
N GLY A 515 -26.84 -4.09 -19.67
CA GLY A 515 -26.43 -4.58 -18.37
C GLY A 515 -25.61 -5.87 -18.51
N GLY A 516 -24.30 -5.74 -18.70
CA GLY A 516 -23.36 -6.85 -18.89
C GLY A 516 -22.73 -7.38 -17.58
N VAL A 517 -21.97 -8.46 -17.71
CA VAL A 517 -21.15 -9.01 -16.61
C VAL A 517 -20.12 -7.99 -16.11
N ALA A 518 -19.49 -7.23 -17.03
CA ALA A 518 -18.53 -6.18 -16.72
C ALA A 518 -19.17 -5.01 -15.93
N ASN A 519 -20.39 -4.60 -16.27
CA ASN A 519 -21.11 -3.54 -15.56
C ASN A 519 -21.36 -3.87 -14.08
N ARG A 520 -21.70 -5.13 -13.80
CA ARG A 520 -21.85 -5.60 -12.41
C ARG A 520 -20.51 -5.66 -11.68
N ALA A 521 -19.42 -5.91 -12.40
CA ALA A 521 -18.06 -5.86 -11.84
C ALA A 521 -17.74 -4.41 -11.44
N TRP A 522 -17.95 -3.45 -12.33
CA TRP A 522 -17.79 -2.03 -12.07
C TRP A 522 -18.64 -1.54 -10.90
N ALA A 523 -19.92 -1.88 -10.88
CA ALA A 523 -20.81 -1.49 -9.77
C ALA A 523 -20.32 -2.05 -8.42
N THR A 524 -19.73 -3.26 -8.40
CA THR A 524 -19.14 -3.86 -7.20
C THR A 524 -17.85 -3.17 -6.79
N ALA A 525 -16.96 -2.90 -7.75
CA ALA A 525 -15.69 -2.24 -7.53
C ALA A 525 -15.86 -0.81 -7.02
N LEU A 526 -16.77 -0.03 -7.61
CA LEU A 526 -17.04 1.34 -7.20
C LEU A 526 -17.58 1.40 -5.78
N ARG A 527 -18.54 0.53 -5.42
CA ARG A 527 -19.04 0.44 -4.04
C ARG A 527 -17.89 0.17 -3.05
N PHE A 528 -16.97 -0.72 -3.39
CA PHE A 528 -15.81 -1.03 -2.57
C PHE A 528 -14.87 0.18 -2.41
N ALA A 529 -14.50 0.83 -3.52
CA ALA A 529 -13.61 1.99 -3.52
C ALA A 529 -14.18 3.16 -2.71
N THR A 530 -15.50 3.34 -2.73
CA THR A 530 -16.19 4.42 -2.01
C THR A 530 -16.49 4.13 -0.53
N HIS A 531 -16.22 2.91 -0.04
CA HIS A 531 -16.49 2.48 1.35
C HIS A 531 -15.23 2.12 2.15
N LEU A 532 -14.07 2.65 1.78
CA LEU A 532 -12.92 2.72 2.68
C LEU A 532 -13.25 3.74 3.80
N PRO A 533 -13.41 3.33 5.07
CA PRO A 533 -14.20 4.10 6.03
C PRO A 533 -13.67 5.48 6.41
N ASP A 534 -12.37 5.75 6.31
CA ASP A 534 -11.75 6.88 6.99
C ASP A 534 -10.38 7.20 6.41
N LEU A 535 -10.32 8.00 5.34
CA LEU A 535 -9.05 8.54 4.85
C LEU A 535 -9.06 10.06 4.62
N ALA A 536 -10.14 10.78 4.93
CA ALA A 536 -10.04 12.24 5.02
C ALA A 536 -9.16 12.58 6.24
N ILE A 537 -7.90 12.92 5.99
CA ILE A 537 -7.02 13.47 7.02
C ILE A 537 -7.59 14.83 7.42
N SER A 538 -8.18 14.89 8.61
CA SER A 538 -8.73 16.12 9.18
C SER A 538 -7.64 17.18 9.31
N THR A 539 -7.58 18.11 8.36
CA THR A 539 -6.67 19.26 8.43
C THR A 539 -7.14 20.24 9.50
N PHE A 540 -6.23 20.66 10.38
CA PHE A 540 -6.48 21.82 11.23
C PHE A 540 -6.47 23.09 10.37
N VAL A 541 -7.66 23.67 10.14
CA VAL A 541 -7.80 25.01 9.54
C VAL A 541 -7.68 26.05 10.65
N PRO A 542 -6.58 26.83 10.72
CA PRO A 542 -6.34 27.70 11.88
C PRO A 542 -7.44 28.74 12.07
N GLY A 543 -8.17 28.69 13.18
CA GLY A 543 -9.22 29.68 13.51
C GLY A 543 -10.61 29.41 12.96
N SER A 544 -10.87 28.22 12.39
CA SER A 544 -12.23 27.73 12.14
C SER A 544 -12.82 27.15 13.44
N SER A 545 -14.05 27.55 13.78
CA SER A 545 -14.83 26.96 14.89
C SER A 545 -15.62 25.73 14.44
N THR A 546 -15.77 25.55 13.13
CA THR A 546 -16.24 24.36 12.42
C THR A 546 -15.08 23.38 12.29
N PHE A 547 -14.67 22.74 13.39
CA PHE A 547 -14.04 21.43 13.28
C PHE A 547 -14.95 20.60 12.40
N ALA A 548 -14.50 20.19 11.20
CA ALA A 548 -15.27 19.51 10.17
C ALA A 548 -16.13 18.42 10.83
N ARG A 549 -17.37 18.79 11.15
CA ARG A 549 -18.25 17.95 11.96
C ARG A 549 -18.81 16.98 10.95
N ARG A 550 -18.06 15.91 10.70
CA ARG A 550 -18.45 14.85 9.77
C ARG A 550 -19.86 14.42 10.12
N ARG A 551 -20.82 14.77 9.27
CA ARG A 551 -22.09 14.07 9.21
C ARG A 551 -21.93 13.02 8.12
N SER A 552 -21.49 11.83 8.53
CA SER A 552 -21.76 10.66 7.71
C SER A 552 -23.27 10.47 7.66
N GLY A 553 -23.84 10.42 6.45
CA GLY A 553 -25.27 10.13 6.31
C GLY A 553 -25.68 9.86 4.88
N ASP A 554 -25.65 10.86 4.01
CA ASP A 554 -26.45 10.86 2.77
C ASP A 554 -25.74 11.47 1.53
N GLU A 555 -24.41 11.52 1.48
CA GLU A 555 -23.65 12.01 0.31
C GLU A 555 -24.03 11.22 -0.97
N ARG A 556 -24.47 11.92 -2.03
CA ARG A 556 -24.94 11.30 -3.28
C ARG A 556 -23.98 11.45 -4.44
N THR A 557 -23.18 12.52 -4.56
CA THR A 557 -22.34 12.69 -5.77
C THR A 557 -20.90 12.17 -5.61
N LEU A 558 -20.41 11.48 -6.64
CA LEU A 558 -19.03 11.01 -6.77
C LEU A 558 -18.44 11.52 -8.09
N TYR A 559 -17.31 12.22 -8.04
CA TYR A 559 -16.52 12.52 -9.24
C TYR A 559 -15.47 11.42 -9.44
N VAL A 560 -15.46 10.81 -10.62
CA VAL A 560 -14.45 9.81 -10.99
C VAL A 560 -13.76 10.20 -12.29
N THR A 561 -12.44 10.01 -12.35
CA THR A 561 -11.71 10.09 -13.62
C THR A 561 -11.65 8.70 -14.26
N ALA A 562 -12.35 8.52 -15.38
CA ALA A 562 -12.42 7.24 -16.08
C ALA A 562 -12.86 7.42 -17.54
N ASP A 563 -12.71 6.38 -18.37
CA ASP A 563 -13.30 6.38 -19.71
C ASP A 563 -14.84 6.18 -19.56
N PRO A 564 -15.67 7.12 -20.04
CA PRO A 564 -17.13 7.02 -19.92
C PRO A 564 -17.71 5.79 -20.62
N GLN A 565 -17.01 5.18 -21.58
CA GLN A 565 -17.43 3.92 -22.18
C GLN A 565 -17.58 2.80 -21.14
N SER A 566 -16.78 2.83 -20.07
CA SER A 566 -16.84 1.85 -18.99
C SER A 566 -18.07 1.97 -18.10
N PHE A 567 -18.77 3.11 -18.16
CA PHE A 567 -19.91 3.42 -17.29
C PHE A 567 -21.27 3.23 -17.98
N VAL A 568 -21.28 2.92 -19.28
CA VAL A 568 -22.50 2.68 -20.06
C VAL A 568 -23.26 1.49 -19.49
N GLY A 569 -24.51 1.70 -19.06
CA GLY A 569 -25.36 0.64 -18.51
C GLY A 569 -25.07 0.32 -17.04
N ILE A 570 -24.33 1.16 -16.33
CA ILE A 570 -24.21 1.08 -14.86
C ILE A 570 -25.39 1.83 -14.26
N SER A 571 -25.94 1.30 -13.16
CA SER A 571 -26.83 2.05 -12.28
C SER A 571 -26.21 2.07 -10.90
N SER A 572 -26.24 3.23 -10.26
CA SER A 572 -25.63 3.48 -8.96
C SER A 572 -26.65 4.10 -8.01
N GLY A 573 -26.57 3.75 -6.72
CA GLY A 573 -27.32 4.43 -5.67
C GLY A 573 -26.77 5.84 -5.35
N ARG A 574 -25.65 6.21 -5.96
CA ARG A 574 -25.01 7.53 -5.94
C ARG A 574 -25.01 8.12 -7.34
N ARG A 575 -25.16 9.44 -7.45
CA ARG A 575 -24.85 10.18 -8.67
C ARG A 575 -23.34 10.11 -8.93
N ILE A 576 -22.95 9.79 -10.15
CA ILE A 576 -21.56 9.71 -10.57
C ILE A 576 -21.38 10.69 -11.71
N ILE A 577 -20.45 11.63 -11.53
CA ILE A 577 -20.01 12.52 -12.59
C ILE A 577 -18.68 11.98 -13.13
N VAL A 578 -18.69 11.53 -14.39
CA VAL A 578 -17.49 10.99 -15.03
C VAL A 578 -16.68 12.12 -15.65
N LEU A 579 -15.42 12.23 -15.24
CA LEU A 579 -14.41 13.09 -15.83
C LEU A 579 -13.57 12.26 -16.82
N PRO A 580 -13.63 12.55 -18.12
CA PRO A 580 -12.90 11.81 -19.14
C PRO A 580 -11.39 11.77 -18.88
N ILE A 581 -10.75 10.65 -19.18
CA ILE A 581 -9.30 10.50 -19.03
C ILE A 581 -8.51 11.43 -19.96
N SER A 582 -9.11 11.88 -21.07
CA SER A 582 -8.50 12.86 -21.98
C SER A 582 -8.77 14.32 -21.59
N LEU A 583 -9.57 14.59 -20.56
CA LEU A 583 -9.78 15.95 -20.06
C LEU A 583 -8.47 16.46 -19.44
N ASP A 584 -8.05 17.67 -19.81
CA ASP A 584 -6.88 18.28 -19.19
C ASP A 584 -7.22 18.69 -17.75
N ALA A 585 -6.67 17.98 -16.77
CA ALA A 585 -6.83 18.27 -15.35
C ALA A 585 -6.39 19.69 -14.95
N SER A 586 -5.56 20.37 -15.77
CA SER A 586 -5.22 21.77 -15.54
C SER A 586 -6.42 22.70 -15.59
N LEU A 587 -7.46 22.35 -16.37
CA LEU A 587 -8.69 23.13 -16.47
C LEU A 587 -9.48 23.12 -15.17
N LEU A 588 -9.59 21.95 -14.52
CA LEU A 588 -10.24 21.84 -13.20
C LEU A 588 -9.47 22.62 -12.14
N ARG A 589 -8.13 22.50 -12.13
CA ARG A 589 -7.26 23.23 -11.18
C ARG A 589 -7.34 24.75 -11.32
N GLN A 590 -7.58 25.26 -12.52
CA GLN A 590 -7.72 26.69 -12.79
C GLN A 590 -9.15 27.20 -12.56
N HIS A 591 -10.13 26.29 -12.49
CA HIS A 591 -11.53 26.64 -12.36
C HIS A 591 -11.88 26.93 -10.88
N PRO A 592 -12.54 28.07 -10.57
CA PRO A 592 -12.83 28.46 -9.18
C PRO A 592 -13.59 27.41 -8.39
N SER A 593 -14.54 26.72 -9.01
CA SER A 593 -15.37 25.69 -8.35
C SER A 593 -14.69 24.33 -8.18
N PHE A 594 -13.61 24.05 -8.93
CA PHE A 594 -12.98 22.72 -8.99
C PHE A 594 -11.48 22.74 -8.65
N ALA A 595 -10.93 23.89 -8.25
CA ALA A 595 -9.51 24.03 -7.95
C ALA A 595 -9.02 23.09 -6.84
N LEU A 596 -9.92 22.70 -5.93
CA LEU A 596 -9.66 21.74 -4.84
C LEU A 596 -10.23 20.35 -5.12
N LEU A 597 -10.89 20.13 -6.26
CA LEU A 597 -11.45 18.82 -6.62
C LEU A 597 -10.31 17.86 -6.95
N MET A 598 -10.27 16.73 -6.24
CA MET A 598 -9.33 15.65 -6.50
C MET A 598 -10.13 14.37 -6.79
N PRO A 599 -10.52 14.16 -8.05
CA PRO A 599 -11.37 13.04 -8.41
C PRO A 599 -10.58 11.74 -8.37
N MET A 600 -11.20 10.69 -7.83
CA MET A 600 -10.63 9.36 -7.86
C MET A 600 -10.49 8.89 -9.30
N ARG A 601 -9.28 8.56 -9.73
CA ARG A 601 -9.09 7.85 -10.98
C ARG A 601 -9.41 6.37 -10.77
N VAL A 602 -10.21 5.79 -11.65
CA VAL A 602 -10.59 4.37 -11.58
C VAL A 602 -10.42 3.70 -12.92
N ASP A 603 -9.99 2.44 -12.89
CA ASP A 603 -9.88 1.57 -14.06
C ASP A 603 -10.29 0.15 -13.70
N LEU A 604 -10.99 -0.54 -14.59
CA LEU A 604 -11.34 -1.95 -14.43
C LEU A 604 -11.06 -2.67 -15.73
N ARG A 605 -10.21 -3.70 -15.62
CA ARG A 605 -9.85 -4.57 -16.73
C ARG A 605 -10.46 -5.94 -16.52
N MET A 606 -11.33 -6.36 -17.43
CA MET A 606 -11.77 -7.76 -17.50
C MET A 606 -10.59 -8.64 -17.90
N LEU A 607 -10.28 -9.65 -17.10
CA LEU A 607 -9.23 -10.63 -17.40
C LEU A 607 -9.82 -11.79 -18.22
N ASP A 608 -11.03 -12.22 -17.86
CA ASP A 608 -11.84 -13.18 -18.61
C ASP A 608 -13.34 -12.95 -18.29
N ALA A 609 -14.21 -13.94 -18.52
CA ALA A 609 -15.65 -13.84 -18.27
C ALA A 609 -16.03 -13.83 -16.78
N THR A 610 -15.15 -14.28 -15.89
CA THR A 610 -15.39 -14.47 -14.45
C THR A 610 -14.41 -13.75 -13.55
N HIS A 611 -13.32 -13.18 -14.10
CA HIS A 611 -12.31 -12.46 -13.33
C HIS A 611 -12.07 -11.06 -13.89
N ALA A 612 -11.86 -10.10 -13.00
CA ALA A 612 -11.47 -8.74 -13.35
C ALA A 612 -10.46 -8.17 -12.35
N GLU A 613 -9.74 -7.14 -12.78
CA GLU A 613 -8.83 -6.37 -11.95
C GLU A 613 -9.31 -4.93 -11.92
N PHE A 614 -9.42 -4.37 -10.73
CA PHE A 614 -9.81 -2.98 -10.50
C PHE A 614 -8.66 -2.21 -9.88
N VAL A 615 -8.43 -0.99 -10.37
CA VAL A 615 -7.41 -0.08 -9.86
C VAL A 615 -8.10 1.24 -9.52
N TYR A 616 -7.80 1.78 -8.34
CA TYR A 616 -8.23 3.11 -7.95
C TYR A 616 -7.05 3.92 -7.45
N ASP A 617 -7.04 5.20 -7.76
CA ASP A 617 -5.97 6.14 -7.46
C ASP A 617 -6.55 7.50 -7.10
N GLN A 618 -6.31 7.92 -5.86
CA GLN A 618 -6.71 9.21 -5.28
C GLN A 618 -5.52 10.21 -5.26
N GLY A 619 -4.42 9.90 -5.93
CA GLY A 619 -3.19 10.68 -5.98
C GLY A 619 -2.21 10.34 -4.85
N TRP A 620 -2.67 10.38 -3.61
CA TRP A 620 -1.86 10.11 -2.41
C TRP A 620 -2.15 8.73 -1.80
N SER A 621 -3.26 8.10 -2.20
CA SER A 621 -3.59 6.73 -1.83
C SER A 621 -4.26 6.01 -2.99
N GLY A 622 -4.20 4.69 -2.99
CA GLY A 622 -4.83 3.90 -4.03
C GLY A 622 -4.68 2.42 -3.76
N GLY A 623 -5.18 1.61 -4.68
CA GLY A 623 -5.11 0.17 -4.54
C GLY A 623 -5.42 -0.58 -5.82
N ARG A 624 -5.05 -1.85 -5.80
CA ARG A 624 -5.46 -2.85 -6.80
C ARG A 624 -6.35 -3.87 -6.10
N CYS A 625 -7.42 -4.26 -6.75
CA CYS A 625 -8.35 -5.28 -6.28
C CYS A 625 -8.56 -6.35 -7.35
N ALA A 626 -8.68 -7.60 -6.92
CA ALA A 626 -9.15 -8.69 -7.76
C ALA A 626 -10.66 -8.85 -7.56
N LEU A 627 -11.36 -9.07 -8.67
CA LEU A 627 -12.76 -9.43 -8.71
C LEU A 627 -12.91 -10.85 -9.26
N ASP A 628 -13.76 -11.64 -8.61
CA ASP A 628 -14.06 -13.02 -8.95
C ASP A 628 -15.58 -13.26 -8.91
N LEU A 629 -16.15 -13.70 -10.03
CA LEU A 629 -17.57 -13.96 -10.20
C LEU A 629 -17.90 -15.39 -9.74
N ARG A 630 -18.57 -15.51 -8.58
CA ARG A 630 -19.04 -16.80 -8.04
C ARG A 630 -20.54 -16.77 -7.81
N ASP A 631 -21.22 -17.81 -8.24
CA ASP A 631 -22.67 -17.98 -8.02
C ASP A 631 -23.50 -16.80 -8.58
N GLY A 632 -23.01 -16.13 -9.63
CA GLY A 632 -23.66 -14.97 -10.24
C GLY A 632 -23.35 -13.62 -9.58
N GLU A 633 -22.56 -13.61 -8.50
CA GLU A 633 -22.17 -12.41 -7.76
C GLU A 633 -20.66 -12.15 -7.85
N TRP A 634 -20.30 -10.89 -8.06
CA TRP A 634 -18.91 -10.46 -8.01
C TRP A 634 -18.44 -10.34 -6.57
N ARG A 635 -17.37 -11.05 -6.24
CA ARG A 635 -16.63 -10.91 -4.98
C ARG A 635 -15.37 -10.10 -5.26
N ILE A 636 -14.97 -9.25 -4.33
CA ILE A 636 -13.81 -8.37 -4.46
C ILE A 636 -12.85 -8.57 -3.29
N ALA A 637 -11.55 -8.57 -3.58
CA ALA A 637 -10.48 -8.65 -2.58
C ALA A 637 -9.35 -7.67 -2.94
N THR A 638 -8.81 -6.97 -1.93
CA THR A 638 -7.64 -6.10 -2.11
C THR A 638 -6.39 -6.95 -2.39
N LEU A 639 -5.69 -6.64 -3.48
CA LEU A 639 -4.41 -7.24 -3.84
C LEU A 639 -3.24 -6.42 -3.30
N SER A 640 -3.36 -5.10 -3.37
CA SER A 640 -2.39 -4.16 -2.82
C SER A 640 -3.05 -2.81 -2.56
N PHE A 641 -2.47 -2.04 -1.66
CA PHE A 641 -2.84 -0.66 -1.42
C PHE A 641 -1.58 0.17 -1.15
N TRP A 642 -1.66 1.47 -1.39
CA TRP A 642 -0.58 2.41 -1.08
C TRP A 642 -1.15 3.67 -0.46
N VAL A 643 -0.31 4.30 0.35
CA VAL A 643 -0.48 5.65 0.92
C VAL A 643 0.90 6.30 0.86
N THR A 644 0.99 7.48 0.24
CA THR A 644 2.25 8.23 0.04
C THR A 644 2.66 9.02 1.27
#